data_AF-A0A1G9XHX9-F1
#
_entry.id   AF-A0A1G9XHX9-F1
#
_cell.length_a   1.000
_cell.length_b   1.000
_cell.length_c   1.000
_cell.angle_alpha   90.00
_cell.angle_beta   90.00
_cell.angle_gamma   90.00
#
_symmetry.space_group_name_H-M   'P 1'
#
loop_
_entity.id
_entity.type
_entity.pdbx_description
1 polymer ?
#
loop_
_entity_poly.entity_id
_entity_poly.type
_entity_poly.pdbx_seq_one_letter_code
_entity_poly.pdbx_strand_id
1 'polypeptide(L)'
;MFSNYSLMQLNQTGAIDHLRLSMRLFGIHVILILILCANSVWAVTRTSTATGGNWNATGTWVGGVLPAVGDDVIIATTSGNAVTVNVASTCIGVTINSGAILTSTTLTLTVNGPWVNNGTYNITGNATVTFGSANAAINAGTGSANFHNISIASGTTMSINTPVTAAGTFIYIAAAANSTVTISGSNSLIVTGVFTIPNPSNTISGTFNVGAGTLTIGAMTTLSGASATRKTELTLSTGTINLNGGLTNTTFALLTFSAGGIANISGTISTNAMTLTPATGKVNFSGAAAQNVWGRTYYDLEFSGAGTKTIITGATVTVTNNWVVDSPVTMTTTAIANVTGNVTGSGNITVGTGTIFLEGSWTNNGTLNPGTGTISYDGSGNQTIADLPYYKLATATGGVKTLAADITATNVVTIGAPSTLDLSTFTLFLSFTGAPLVNSGTIAGTGTVNYSGAGAQTVLGTTYPNLEYSGAGTKTILTTTTATVTNNWIVGSPATLATTGSANVSGNISGAGAITMATGTIFLEGSWTNNGTFTPGTGTVNYDGSGDQTIAALTYAKLQTSTGGIKTLAANTTANNIVTLGASTTLDLSTFTLFLTFTGAPLVNNGIISGTGEVNYSGANQTVAGTTYPNLELSGTGTKTVLAGTTVTTTGNWIITSTTSMATTAAANIDGSISGAGALTMGSGTINLQGNWLKTGTFTTGTGTVNYNGTDQLIGAISYYKLQTSNAGTKTLAGNVTATNTVTVNTPTILGLDIYTLTLPLTGTPLIITGTISGTGTVLYSGGAAQTITEASYYNLQFSGAGTKTIADATTITVTNNWIIGSTTSMAGTGSAIVTADVSGAGALTMGSGTISLAGSWTKTGTFTAGTGTINYIGTTQTIATIAYYKLETSSSGVKTLAAGTTVSNVLTINSPSTIDLSGFTLTLSGSGTPLVNNGTFTASTSTVSFTNAASTDIPALNFYNLNGTGGPRVFAGSGIIGIASTFTKGAGAYTVTGSTVNFNGGAQTIPAFTFNDLILSGSGAKTILTATTVTVYSIEIQDGPSLDLPGTALLNITKP
;
A
#
# COMPACT_ATOMS: atom_id res chain seq x y z
N MET A 1 25.63 69.18 0.91
CA MET A 1 26.03 70.49 1.48
C MET A 1 27.54 70.61 1.36
N PHE A 2 28.00 71.67 0.65
CA PHE A 2 29.29 72.38 0.66
C PHE A 2 30.64 71.63 0.81
N SER A 3 31.78 72.06 0.28
CA SER A 3 32.24 72.85 -0.88
C SER A 3 33.77 72.95 -0.71
N ASN A 4 34.51 72.67 -1.78
CA ASN A 4 35.85 73.13 -2.21
C ASN A 4 36.79 73.99 -1.30
N TYR A 5 38.08 73.55 -1.31
CA TYR A 5 39.40 74.24 -1.40
C TYR A 5 39.94 75.23 -0.33
N SER A 6 41.16 74.95 0.20
CA SER A 6 42.43 75.70 -0.04
C SER A 6 43.40 75.87 1.17
N LEU A 7 44.66 75.43 0.95
CA LEU A 7 46.00 75.88 1.44
C LEU A 7 46.31 76.30 2.91
N MET A 8 47.30 75.57 3.48
CA MET A 8 48.57 76.02 4.08
C MET A 8 48.60 76.69 5.47
N GLN A 9 49.22 76.03 6.48
CA GLN A 9 50.50 76.45 7.10
C GLN A 9 50.99 75.48 8.20
N LEU A 10 52.33 75.37 8.26
CA LEU A 10 53.21 74.55 9.11
C LEU A 10 53.34 75.08 10.55
N ASN A 11 53.59 74.20 11.54
CA ASN A 11 54.25 74.52 12.83
C ASN A 11 54.83 73.21 13.44
N GLN A 12 56.02 72.69 13.12
CA GLN A 12 57.42 73.09 13.37
C GLN A 12 58.02 72.92 14.79
N THR A 13 57.51 71.96 15.60
CA THR A 13 58.18 71.58 16.87
C THR A 13 58.47 70.09 17.06
N GLY A 14 57.80 69.17 16.35
CA GLY A 14 58.15 67.73 16.34
C GLY A 14 59.30 67.34 15.39
N ALA A 15 59.62 68.21 14.43
CA ALA A 15 60.62 67.95 13.41
C ALA A 15 62.08 68.06 13.92
N ILE A 16 62.31 68.79 15.02
CA ILE A 16 63.67 69.06 15.51
C ILE A 16 64.25 67.86 16.30
N ASP A 17 63.42 67.09 17.01
CA ASP A 17 63.87 65.87 17.69
C ASP A 17 64.06 64.69 16.72
N HIS A 18 63.24 64.60 15.66
CA HIS A 18 63.47 63.68 14.55
C HIS A 18 64.73 64.04 13.74
N LEU A 19 65.05 65.33 13.61
CA LEU A 19 66.30 65.77 12.96
C LEU A 19 67.52 65.46 13.82
N ARG A 20 67.44 65.61 15.15
CA ARG A 20 68.54 65.25 16.07
C ARG A 20 68.77 63.74 16.17
N LEU A 21 67.72 62.92 16.09
CA LEU A 21 67.86 61.46 16.00
C LEU A 21 68.36 61.01 14.62
N SER A 22 67.88 61.63 13.53
CA SER A 22 68.34 61.34 12.16
C SER A 22 69.78 61.79 11.91
N MET A 23 70.26 62.87 12.54
CA MET A 23 71.65 63.30 12.43
C MET A 23 72.60 62.42 13.27
N ARG A 24 72.14 61.85 14.40
CA ARG A 24 72.89 60.83 15.14
C ARG A 24 72.93 59.48 14.41
N LEU A 25 71.83 59.10 13.75
CA LEU A 25 71.80 57.93 12.86
C LEU A 25 72.65 58.15 11.60
N PHE A 26 72.65 59.34 10.99
CA PHE A 26 73.47 59.68 9.83
C PHE A 26 74.96 59.71 10.21
N GLY A 27 75.33 60.22 11.38
CA GLY A 27 76.70 60.16 11.90
C GLY A 27 77.19 58.72 12.12
N ILE A 28 76.33 57.83 12.65
CA ILE A 28 76.64 56.41 12.78
C ILE A 28 76.68 55.73 11.41
N HIS A 29 75.79 56.05 10.46
CA HIS A 29 75.83 55.50 9.09
C HIS A 29 77.03 55.99 8.28
N VAL A 30 77.48 57.24 8.47
CA VAL A 30 78.67 57.78 7.80
C VAL A 30 79.95 57.23 8.44
N ILE A 31 79.99 57.02 9.76
CA ILE A 31 81.12 56.33 10.41
C ILE A 31 81.13 54.83 10.05
N LEU A 32 79.98 54.18 9.92
CA LEU A 32 79.90 52.79 9.45
C LEU A 32 80.29 52.67 7.97
N ILE A 33 79.88 53.62 7.11
CA ILE A 33 80.31 53.70 5.70
C ILE A 33 81.80 54.01 5.57
N LEU A 34 82.36 54.89 6.41
CA LEU A 34 83.80 55.16 6.43
C LEU A 34 84.63 53.99 6.99
N ILE A 35 84.11 53.23 7.97
CA ILE A 35 84.76 52.01 8.48
C ILE A 35 84.60 50.84 7.49
N LEU A 36 83.54 50.83 6.66
CA LEU A 36 83.34 49.86 5.59
C LEU A 36 84.19 50.15 4.34
N CYS A 37 84.58 51.41 4.07
CA CYS A 37 85.49 51.73 2.95
C CYS A 37 86.99 51.78 3.32
N ALA A 38 87.36 51.69 4.61
CA ALA A 38 88.75 51.68 5.05
C ALA A 38 89.50 50.34 4.85
N ASN A 39 88.90 49.30 4.25
CA ASN A 39 89.57 48.02 3.95
C ASN A 39 89.55 47.63 2.46
N SER A 40 89.27 48.56 1.54
CA SER A 40 89.34 48.28 0.10
C SER A 40 90.78 48.42 -0.40
N VAL A 41 91.59 47.37 -0.24
CA VAL A 41 92.84 47.24 -1.00
C VAL A 41 92.45 47.00 -2.46
N TRP A 42 92.86 47.90 -3.36
CA TRP A 42 92.63 47.71 -4.80
C TRP A 42 93.45 46.50 -5.25
N ALA A 43 92.81 45.55 -5.92
CA ALA A 43 93.48 44.35 -6.40
C ALA A 43 94.63 44.75 -7.35
N VAL A 44 95.85 44.28 -7.07
CA VAL A 44 96.97 44.48 -7.98
C VAL A 44 97.04 43.28 -8.91
N THR A 45 97.09 43.51 -10.23
CA THR A 45 97.19 42.44 -11.21
C THR A 45 98.62 41.87 -11.28
N ARG A 46 98.77 40.57 -11.02
CA ARG A 46 100.01 39.80 -11.13
C ARG A 46 99.94 38.90 -12.34
N THR A 47 100.73 39.22 -13.37
CA THR A 47 100.78 38.44 -14.61
C THR A 47 101.99 37.50 -14.60
N SER A 48 101.82 36.26 -15.01
CA SER A 48 102.95 35.33 -15.15
C SER A 48 103.86 35.74 -16.32
N THR A 49 105.14 35.37 -16.26
CA THR A 49 106.03 35.47 -17.43
C THR A 49 105.64 34.43 -18.49
N ALA A 50 106.07 34.63 -19.74
CA ALA A 50 105.77 33.72 -20.85
C ALA A 50 106.32 32.29 -20.64
N THR A 51 107.43 32.16 -19.89
CA THR A 51 108.09 30.88 -19.57
C THR A 51 107.39 30.11 -18.45
N GLY A 52 106.55 30.77 -17.64
CA GLY A 52 105.89 30.13 -16.50
C GLY A 52 106.88 29.69 -15.41
N GLY A 53 106.51 28.66 -14.63
CA GLY A 53 107.28 28.15 -13.50
C GLY A 53 106.43 27.83 -12.26
N ASN A 54 107.10 27.58 -11.14
CA ASN A 54 106.46 27.32 -9.86
C ASN A 54 105.77 28.58 -9.32
N TRP A 55 104.55 28.47 -8.79
CA TRP A 55 103.78 29.58 -8.25
C TRP A 55 104.55 30.36 -7.17
N ASN A 56 105.33 29.69 -6.32
CA ASN A 56 106.13 30.31 -5.26
C ASN A 56 107.50 30.84 -5.69
N ALA A 57 107.85 30.78 -6.99
CA ALA A 57 109.10 31.31 -7.51
C ALA A 57 108.90 32.73 -8.06
N THR A 58 109.72 33.69 -7.60
CA THR A 58 109.62 35.10 -8.03
C THR A 58 109.81 35.27 -9.54
N GLY A 59 110.60 34.41 -10.19
CA GLY A 59 110.82 34.42 -11.65
C GLY A 59 109.59 34.03 -12.51
N THR A 60 108.57 33.43 -11.90
CA THR A 60 107.31 33.07 -12.58
C THR A 60 106.46 34.30 -12.87
N TRP A 61 106.68 35.43 -12.17
CA TRP A 61 105.80 36.59 -12.16
C TRP A 61 106.49 37.84 -12.71
N VAL A 62 105.80 38.59 -13.56
CA VAL A 62 106.28 39.86 -14.11
C VAL A 62 106.52 40.84 -12.96
N GLY A 63 107.74 41.38 -12.87
CA GLY A 63 108.16 42.27 -11.79
C GLY A 63 108.69 41.56 -10.53
N GLY A 64 108.80 40.23 -10.51
CA GLY A 64 109.44 39.47 -9.43
C GLY A 64 108.63 39.35 -8.13
N VAL A 65 107.35 39.72 -8.14
CA VAL A 65 106.48 39.71 -6.96
C VAL A 65 105.51 38.53 -7.03
N LEU A 66 105.52 37.70 -5.99
CA LEU A 66 104.60 36.57 -5.85
C LEU A 66 103.15 37.07 -5.65
N PRO A 67 102.13 36.40 -6.21
CA PRO A 67 100.75 36.70 -5.91
C PRO A 67 100.41 36.49 -4.43
N ALA A 68 99.78 37.49 -3.84
CA ALA A 68 99.25 37.45 -2.48
C ALA A 68 97.71 37.41 -2.46
N VAL A 69 97.14 37.27 -1.26
CA VAL A 69 95.68 37.21 -1.00
C VAL A 69 94.88 38.37 -1.60
N GLY A 70 95.53 39.52 -1.81
CA GLY A 70 94.93 40.74 -2.36
C GLY A 70 95.16 40.98 -3.86
N ASP A 71 95.73 40.03 -4.59
CA ASP A 71 96.12 40.21 -5.99
C ASP A 71 95.20 39.47 -6.97
N ASP A 72 94.94 40.06 -8.15
CA ASP A 72 94.33 39.36 -9.30
C ASP A 72 95.42 38.69 -10.13
N VAL A 73 95.26 37.41 -10.43
CA VAL A 73 96.28 36.61 -11.13
C VAL A 73 95.91 36.45 -12.60
N ILE A 74 96.85 36.77 -13.50
CA ILE A 74 96.75 36.47 -14.94
C ILE A 74 97.83 35.45 -15.31
N ILE A 75 97.43 34.29 -15.83
CA ILE A 75 98.34 33.28 -16.39
C ILE A 75 98.48 33.56 -17.89
N ALA A 76 99.69 33.88 -18.33
CA ALA A 76 99.99 34.33 -19.69
C ALA A 76 101.17 33.55 -20.32
N THR A 77 101.33 32.28 -19.97
CA THR A 77 102.38 31.41 -20.55
C THR A 77 102.15 31.17 -22.04
N THR A 78 103.23 30.87 -22.77
CA THR A 78 103.19 30.56 -24.20
C THR A 78 103.99 29.29 -24.52
N SER A 79 103.80 28.71 -25.71
CA SER A 79 104.61 27.61 -26.23
C SER A 79 104.63 26.33 -25.38
N GLY A 80 103.52 25.98 -24.74
CA GLY A 80 103.40 24.75 -23.94
C GLY A 80 103.98 24.85 -22.51
N ASN A 81 104.47 26.02 -22.11
CA ASN A 81 104.90 26.27 -20.74
C ASN A 81 103.69 26.45 -19.79
N ALA A 82 103.89 26.17 -18.50
CA ALA A 82 102.84 26.24 -17.50
C ALA A 82 103.27 26.98 -16.23
N VAL A 83 102.31 27.61 -15.56
CA VAL A 83 102.44 27.96 -14.13
C VAL A 83 101.96 26.76 -13.31
N THR A 84 102.77 26.28 -12.37
CA THR A 84 102.44 25.13 -11.52
C THR A 84 102.17 25.58 -10.09
N VAL A 85 100.98 25.26 -9.56
CA VAL A 85 100.63 25.48 -8.14
C VAL A 85 101.38 24.45 -7.28
N ASN A 86 102.61 24.78 -6.88
CA ASN A 86 103.49 23.92 -6.09
C ASN A 86 103.53 24.26 -4.59
N VAL A 87 102.82 25.32 -4.17
CA VAL A 87 102.53 25.65 -2.77
C VAL A 87 101.05 26.03 -2.66
N ALA A 88 100.41 25.73 -1.53
CA ALA A 88 99.06 26.24 -1.26
C ALA A 88 99.08 27.78 -1.30
N SER A 89 98.19 28.37 -2.08
CA SER A 89 98.25 29.79 -2.44
C SER A 89 96.87 30.43 -2.39
N THR A 90 96.80 31.75 -2.18
CA THR A 90 95.54 32.51 -2.14
C THR A 90 95.66 33.77 -2.99
N CYS A 91 94.62 34.10 -3.75
CA CYS A 91 94.51 35.29 -4.59
C CYS A 91 93.06 35.80 -4.63
N ILE A 92 92.85 36.98 -5.21
CA ILE A 92 91.52 37.53 -5.53
C ILE A 92 90.97 36.77 -6.74
N GLY A 93 91.30 37.14 -7.97
CA GLY A 93 90.86 36.44 -9.18
C GLY A 93 91.94 35.60 -9.85
N VAL A 94 91.51 34.72 -10.77
CA VAL A 94 92.40 34.00 -11.69
C VAL A 94 91.84 34.12 -13.10
N THR A 95 92.64 34.65 -14.02
CA THR A 95 92.38 34.63 -15.47
C THR A 95 93.48 33.83 -16.17
N ILE A 96 93.12 32.74 -16.85
CA ILE A 96 94.05 32.00 -17.71
C ILE A 96 93.85 32.51 -19.14
N ASN A 97 94.86 33.12 -19.74
CA ASN A 97 94.78 33.64 -21.10
C ASN A 97 94.72 32.50 -22.14
N SER A 98 94.25 32.83 -23.34
CA SER A 98 94.25 31.89 -24.46
C SER A 98 95.66 31.37 -24.75
N GLY A 99 95.79 30.05 -24.91
CA GLY A 99 97.07 29.36 -25.10
C GLY A 99 97.93 29.17 -23.84
N ALA A 100 97.56 29.77 -22.70
CA ALA A 100 98.29 29.63 -21.44
C ALA A 100 97.85 28.37 -20.66
N ILE A 101 98.76 27.84 -19.82
CA ILE A 101 98.53 26.63 -19.03
C ILE A 101 98.73 26.92 -17.54
N LEU A 102 97.72 26.65 -16.72
CA LEU A 102 97.82 26.56 -15.27
C LEU A 102 97.76 25.09 -14.87
N THR A 103 98.76 24.58 -14.15
CA THR A 103 98.82 23.19 -13.69
C THR A 103 98.64 23.10 -12.17
N SER A 104 97.73 22.24 -11.72
CA SER A 104 97.55 21.90 -10.30
C SER A 104 97.62 20.39 -10.09
N THR A 105 98.28 19.95 -9.00
CA THR A 105 98.46 18.53 -8.67
C THR A 105 97.61 18.11 -7.46
N THR A 106 98.05 18.38 -6.23
CA THR A 106 97.38 17.97 -4.97
C THR A 106 97.13 19.13 -3.99
N LEU A 107 97.70 20.29 -4.26
CA LEU A 107 97.66 21.45 -3.36
C LEU A 107 96.41 22.31 -3.59
N THR A 108 96.13 23.18 -2.63
CA THR A 108 94.95 24.06 -2.65
C THR A 108 95.28 25.44 -3.23
N LEU A 109 94.52 25.88 -4.21
CA LEU A 109 94.49 27.26 -4.68
C LEU A 109 93.20 27.93 -4.21
N THR A 110 93.30 28.93 -3.34
CA THR A 110 92.15 29.72 -2.89
C THR A 110 91.96 30.95 -3.79
N VAL A 111 90.76 31.11 -4.34
CA VAL A 111 90.38 32.17 -5.27
C VAL A 111 89.18 32.91 -4.69
N ASN A 112 89.38 34.15 -4.25
CA ASN A 112 88.35 34.93 -3.56
C ASN A 112 87.43 35.73 -4.53
N GLY A 113 87.69 35.70 -5.83
CA GLY A 113 87.07 36.52 -6.86
C GLY A 113 86.78 35.72 -8.13
N PRO A 114 86.78 36.35 -9.32
CA PRO A 114 86.39 35.67 -10.55
C PRO A 114 87.47 34.70 -11.05
N TRP A 115 87.04 33.52 -11.46
CA TRP A 115 87.79 32.55 -12.25
C TRP A 115 87.34 32.62 -13.70
N VAL A 116 88.26 32.90 -14.62
CA VAL A 116 88.03 32.92 -16.07
C VAL A 116 89.10 32.05 -16.73
N ASN A 117 88.70 30.99 -17.43
CA ASN A 117 89.64 30.15 -18.19
C ASN A 117 89.46 30.35 -19.70
N ASN A 118 90.39 31.04 -20.35
CA ASN A 118 90.49 31.12 -21.81
C ASN A 118 91.54 30.17 -22.41
N GLY A 119 92.36 29.53 -21.57
CA GLY A 119 93.43 28.61 -21.96
C GLY A 119 93.18 27.18 -21.45
N THR A 120 94.20 26.54 -20.88
CA THR A 120 94.13 25.19 -20.32
C THR A 120 94.38 25.21 -18.82
N TYR A 121 93.38 24.77 -18.04
CA TYR A 121 93.60 24.38 -16.65
C TYR A 121 93.87 22.88 -16.59
N ASN A 122 95.14 22.52 -16.44
CA ASN A 122 95.62 21.14 -16.43
C ASN A 122 95.65 20.61 -14.99
N ILE A 123 95.08 19.42 -14.78
CA ILE A 123 94.99 18.81 -13.45
C ILE A 123 95.52 17.39 -13.55
N THR A 124 96.61 17.09 -12.85
CA THR A 124 97.30 15.79 -12.92
C THR A 124 97.21 14.98 -11.62
N GLY A 125 96.34 15.39 -10.69
CA GLY A 125 96.09 14.75 -9.40
C GLY A 125 94.79 15.28 -8.76
N ASN A 126 94.68 15.19 -7.42
CA ASN A 126 93.45 15.53 -6.69
C ASN A 126 93.40 17.00 -6.22
N ALA A 127 93.77 17.94 -7.09
CA ALA A 127 93.89 19.36 -6.75
C ALA A 127 92.56 19.95 -6.26
N THR A 128 92.65 20.90 -5.32
CA THR A 128 91.47 21.59 -4.78
C THR A 128 91.52 23.07 -5.10
N VAL A 129 90.44 23.59 -5.68
CA VAL A 129 90.23 25.04 -5.79
C VAL A 129 89.20 25.46 -4.77
N THR A 130 89.61 26.32 -3.84
CA THR A 130 88.74 26.85 -2.80
C THR A 130 88.23 28.22 -3.21
N PHE A 131 86.93 28.40 -3.37
CA PHE A 131 86.33 29.71 -3.63
C PHE A 131 85.94 30.40 -2.31
N GLY A 132 86.29 31.67 -2.16
CA GLY A 132 86.06 32.46 -0.94
C GLY A 132 85.48 33.86 -1.17
N SER A 133 85.02 34.52 -0.10
CA SER A 133 84.53 35.91 -0.08
C SER A 133 83.15 36.20 -0.73
N ALA A 134 82.68 37.45 -0.64
CA ALA A 134 81.36 37.87 -1.11
C ALA A 134 81.22 37.99 -2.65
N ASN A 135 82.30 37.81 -3.42
CA ASN A 135 82.32 38.08 -4.87
C ASN A 135 82.96 36.97 -5.72
N ALA A 136 83.06 35.74 -5.23
CA ALA A 136 83.58 34.62 -6.01
C ALA A 136 82.70 34.34 -7.24
N ALA A 137 83.31 34.01 -8.37
CA ALA A 137 82.54 33.58 -9.55
C ALA A 137 83.36 32.63 -10.43
N ILE A 138 82.70 31.67 -11.10
CA ILE A 138 83.28 30.99 -12.26
C ILE A 138 82.58 31.57 -13.49
N ASN A 139 83.31 32.40 -14.22
CA ASN A 139 82.80 33.12 -15.38
C ASN A 139 83.13 32.38 -16.68
N ALA A 140 82.36 32.67 -17.72
CA ALA A 140 82.59 32.12 -19.05
C ALA A 140 83.96 32.53 -19.59
N GLY A 141 84.64 31.57 -20.21
CA GLY A 141 85.87 31.76 -20.97
C GLY A 141 85.91 30.78 -22.14
N THR A 142 86.91 30.89 -23.01
CA THR A 142 87.04 30.02 -24.21
C THR A 142 87.53 28.60 -23.89
N GLY A 143 88.09 28.37 -22.69
CA GLY A 143 88.53 27.07 -22.20
C GLY A 143 87.50 26.41 -21.27
N SER A 144 87.64 25.10 -21.02
CA SER A 144 86.72 24.37 -20.14
C SER A 144 86.92 24.73 -18.67
N ALA A 145 85.83 24.90 -17.92
CA ALA A 145 85.85 25.07 -16.46
C ALA A 145 85.77 23.72 -15.74
N ASN A 146 86.83 22.91 -15.89
CA ASN A 146 86.94 21.60 -15.26
C ASN A 146 87.82 21.69 -14.01
N PHE A 147 87.37 21.11 -12.91
CA PHE A 147 88.08 21.05 -11.64
C PHE A 147 88.15 19.59 -11.16
N HIS A 148 89.14 19.25 -10.33
CA HIS A 148 89.10 17.98 -9.61
C HIS A 148 88.25 18.14 -8.35
N ASN A 149 88.71 18.88 -7.34
CA ASN A 149 87.91 19.23 -6.17
C ASN A 149 87.59 20.73 -6.15
N ILE A 150 86.36 21.06 -5.78
CA ILE A 150 85.92 22.42 -5.47
C ILE A 150 85.56 22.49 -3.99
N SER A 151 86.08 23.49 -3.29
CA SER A 151 85.71 23.78 -1.91
C SER A 151 85.13 25.19 -1.77
N ILE A 152 84.15 25.37 -0.90
CA ILE A 152 83.52 26.67 -0.64
C ILE A 152 83.92 27.12 0.76
N ALA A 153 84.63 28.23 0.86
CA ALA A 153 85.01 28.79 2.15
C ALA A 153 83.79 29.35 2.91
N SER A 154 83.95 29.55 4.22
CA SER A 154 82.92 30.17 5.05
C SER A 154 82.69 31.63 4.66
N GLY A 155 81.42 32.07 4.59
CA GLY A 155 81.07 33.45 4.24
C GLY A 155 81.02 33.74 2.73
N THR A 156 81.11 32.70 1.90
CA THR A 156 81.26 32.86 0.45
C THR A 156 79.92 33.14 -0.23
N THR A 157 79.86 34.13 -1.12
CA THR A 157 78.76 34.28 -2.09
C THR A 157 79.34 34.07 -3.49
N MET A 158 79.04 32.91 -4.10
CA MET A 158 79.64 32.47 -5.35
C MET A 158 78.59 32.34 -6.47
N SER A 159 78.94 32.77 -7.69
CA SER A 159 78.14 32.50 -8.90
C SER A 159 78.84 31.55 -9.87
N ILE A 160 78.10 30.58 -10.42
CA ILE A 160 78.52 29.71 -11.51
C ILE A 160 77.83 30.20 -12.77
N ASN A 161 78.58 30.88 -13.64
CA ASN A 161 78.11 31.60 -14.83
C ASN A 161 78.51 30.91 -16.15
N THR A 162 79.01 29.67 -16.08
CA THR A 162 79.40 28.82 -17.21
C THR A 162 79.19 27.35 -16.83
N PRO A 163 79.08 26.39 -17.76
CA PRO A 163 79.14 24.97 -17.42
C PRO A 163 80.44 24.58 -16.70
N VAL A 164 80.31 23.89 -15.57
CA VAL A 164 81.40 23.44 -14.70
C VAL A 164 81.33 21.94 -14.46
N THR A 165 82.48 21.28 -14.46
CA THR A 165 82.62 19.88 -14.02
C THR A 165 83.61 19.78 -12.85
N ALA A 166 83.23 19.12 -11.77
CA ALA A 166 84.07 18.74 -10.64
C ALA A 166 84.20 17.21 -10.63
N ALA A 167 85.39 16.70 -10.98
CA ALA A 167 85.63 15.26 -11.12
C ALA A 167 85.56 14.52 -9.76
N GLY A 168 86.12 15.13 -8.72
CA GLY A 168 86.16 14.66 -7.34
C GLY A 168 85.04 15.29 -6.51
N THR A 169 85.38 16.15 -5.55
CA THR A 169 84.42 16.63 -4.54
C THR A 169 83.91 18.05 -4.77
N PHE A 170 82.70 18.33 -4.30
CA PHE A 170 82.19 19.69 -4.11
C PHE A 170 81.76 19.86 -2.65
N ILE A 171 82.56 20.56 -1.85
CA ILE A 171 82.40 20.57 -0.38
C ILE A 171 82.39 21.99 0.16
N TYR A 172 81.35 22.33 0.92
CA TYR A 172 81.39 23.51 1.79
C TYR A 172 82.27 23.19 3.00
N ILE A 173 83.24 24.05 3.29
CA ILE A 173 83.95 24.00 4.58
C ILE A 173 82.96 24.36 5.67
N ALA A 174 83.01 23.69 6.83
CA ALA A 174 82.11 23.93 7.95
C ALA A 174 81.97 25.44 8.23
N ALA A 175 80.81 25.99 7.90
CA ALA A 175 80.62 27.41 7.79
C ALA A 175 80.59 28.06 9.18
N ALA A 176 81.23 29.22 9.34
CA ALA A 176 81.15 30.13 10.48
C ALA A 176 80.39 31.43 10.16
N ALA A 177 80.18 31.72 8.86
CA ALA A 177 79.29 32.74 8.28
C ALA A 177 78.43 32.14 7.15
N ASN A 178 77.33 32.80 6.74
CA ASN A 178 76.46 32.32 5.65
C ASN A 178 77.24 32.11 4.35
N SER A 179 77.09 30.95 3.71
CA SER A 179 77.69 30.67 2.41
C SER A 179 76.60 30.34 1.39
N THR A 180 76.64 30.98 0.23
CA THR A 180 75.71 30.79 -0.88
C THR A 180 76.46 30.53 -2.17
N VAL A 181 76.11 29.46 -2.89
CA VAL A 181 76.55 29.23 -4.27
C VAL A 181 75.34 29.29 -5.17
N THR A 182 75.41 29.96 -6.32
CA THR A 182 74.29 30.09 -7.26
C THR A 182 74.71 29.67 -8.66
N ILE A 183 74.02 28.70 -9.26
CA ILE A 183 74.07 28.46 -10.70
C ILE A 183 73.17 29.49 -11.38
N SER A 184 73.75 30.40 -12.15
CA SER A 184 73.02 31.45 -12.86
C SER A 184 72.62 31.01 -14.27
N GLY A 185 71.55 31.61 -14.82
CA GLY A 185 71.09 31.29 -16.18
C GLY A 185 70.83 29.80 -16.39
N SER A 186 71.08 29.31 -17.59
CA SER A 186 70.95 27.88 -17.98
C SER A 186 72.26 27.09 -17.83
N ASN A 187 73.18 27.55 -16.98
CA ASN A 187 74.48 26.90 -16.77
C ASN A 187 74.34 25.57 -16.02
N SER A 188 75.41 24.77 -15.98
CA SER A 188 75.41 23.48 -15.29
C SER A 188 76.58 23.29 -14.34
N LEU A 189 76.37 22.55 -13.26
CA LEU A 189 77.43 21.98 -12.44
C LEU A 189 77.28 20.46 -12.42
N ILE A 190 78.32 19.74 -12.86
CA ILE A 190 78.40 18.27 -12.75
C ILE A 190 79.43 17.94 -11.67
N VAL A 191 79.05 17.19 -10.64
CA VAL A 191 79.94 16.67 -9.59
C VAL A 191 79.93 15.15 -9.67
N THR A 192 81.00 14.52 -10.15
CA THR A 192 81.04 13.06 -10.23
C THR A 192 81.29 12.38 -8.89
N GLY A 193 82.07 12.99 -8.00
CA GLY A 193 82.26 12.50 -6.63
C GLY A 193 81.26 13.11 -5.64
N VAL A 194 81.64 13.18 -4.35
CA VAL A 194 80.71 13.55 -3.28
C VAL A 194 80.39 15.05 -3.25
N PHE A 195 79.12 15.37 -3.01
CA PHE A 195 78.66 16.72 -2.75
C PHE A 195 78.31 16.85 -1.27
N THR A 196 78.84 17.84 -0.55
CA THR A 196 78.58 17.98 0.89
C THR A 196 78.39 19.43 1.30
N ILE A 197 77.26 19.68 1.97
CA ILE A 197 77.03 20.87 2.78
C ILE A 197 76.97 20.40 4.24
N PRO A 198 78.07 20.55 5.01
CA PRO A 198 78.14 20.04 6.38
C PRO A 198 77.38 20.95 7.33
N ASN A 199 77.27 20.49 8.58
CA ASN A 199 76.62 21.22 9.66
C ASN A 199 77.26 22.61 9.88
N PRO A 200 76.50 23.71 9.75
CA PRO A 200 76.99 25.04 10.06
C PRO A 200 77.37 25.14 11.54
N SER A 201 78.45 25.85 11.87
CA SER A 201 78.99 25.94 13.24
C SER A 201 78.27 26.96 14.14
N ASN A 202 77.62 27.98 13.55
CA ASN A 202 76.87 29.06 14.22
C ASN A 202 75.45 29.20 13.62
N THR A 203 74.65 30.16 14.11
CA THR A 203 73.31 30.58 13.62
C THR A 203 73.31 31.10 12.17
N ILE A 204 73.65 30.24 11.21
CA ILE A 204 73.91 30.56 9.80
C ILE A 204 73.47 29.42 8.87
N SER A 205 73.36 29.72 7.58
CA SER A 205 72.90 28.79 6.53
C SER A 205 73.98 28.48 5.50
N GLY A 206 74.06 27.22 5.09
CA GLY A 206 74.78 26.79 3.88
C GLY A 206 73.78 26.56 2.75
N THR A 207 73.79 27.42 1.73
CA THR A 207 72.78 27.42 0.67
C THR A 207 73.40 27.17 -0.70
N PHE A 208 72.81 26.29 -1.48
CA PHE A 208 73.12 26.10 -2.89
C PHE A 208 71.87 26.37 -3.73
N ASN A 209 71.93 27.41 -4.56
CA ASN A 209 70.84 27.87 -5.41
C ASN A 209 71.04 27.38 -6.85
N VAL A 210 69.99 26.78 -7.41
CA VAL A 210 69.89 26.41 -8.81
C VAL A 210 68.88 27.35 -9.48
N GLY A 211 69.38 28.23 -10.33
CA GLY A 211 68.58 29.12 -11.18
C GLY A 211 67.79 28.34 -12.23
N ALA A 212 67.89 28.74 -13.51
CA ALA A 212 67.32 27.99 -14.63
C ALA A 212 68.25 26.87 -15.15
N GLY A 213 69.34 26.59 -14.42
CA GLY A 213 70.41 25.68 -14.80
C GLY A 213 70.24 24.27 -14.24
N THR A 214 71.31 23.48 -14.32
CA THR A 214 71.30 22.06 -13.91
C THR A 214 72.44 21.72 -12.94
N LEU A 215 72.11 21.16 -11.78
CA LEU A 215 73.08 20.51 -10.90
C LEU A 215 72.95 18.99 -11.05
N THR A 216 74.03 18.30 -11.37
CA THR A 216 74.07 16.83 -11.46
C THR A 216 75.14 16.29 -10.53
N ILE A 217 74.77 15.40 -9.61
CA ILE A 217 75.68 14.79 -8.64
C ILE A 217 75.67 13.27 -8.83
N GLY A 218 76.82 12.72 -9.23
CA GLY A 218 77.01 11.30 -9.54
C GLY A 218 77.12 10.41 -8.30
N ALA A 219 77.75 10.91 -7.22
CA ALA A 219 77.90 10.18 -5.96
C ALA A 219 76.95 10.70 -4.85
N MET A 220 77.22 10.36 -3.60
CA MET A 220 76.35 10.71 -2.47
C MET A 220 76.32 12.22 -2.21
N THR A 221 75.10 12.75 -2.06
CA THR A 221 74.83 14.11 -1.60
C THR A 221 74.63 14.10 -0.09
N THR A 222 75.36 14.91 0.66
CA THR A 222 75.23 15.02 2.12
C THR A 222 74.81 16.43 2.50
N LEU A 223 73.63 16.57 3.14
CA LEU A 223 73.10 17.83 3.65
C LEU A 223 72.89 17.74 5.16
N SER A 224 73.71 18.45 5.94
CA SER A 224 73.66 18.35 7.40
C SER A 224 73.32 19.70 8.01
N GLY A 225 72.13 19.86 8.60
CA GLY A 225 71.76 20.98 9.48
C GLY A 225 71.54 20.54 10.93
N ALA A 226 71.82 21.41 11.91
CA ALA A 226 71.68 21.10 13.35
C ALA A 226 70.45 21.70 14.03
N SER A 227 69.93 22.82 13.54
CA SER A 227 68.76 23.50 14.11
C SER A 227 68.09 24.38 13.06
N ALA A 228 66.92 24.94 13.37
CA ALA A 228 66.21 25.88 12.48
C ALA A 228 67.07 27.11 12.11
N THR A 229 68.02 27.47 12.97
CA THR A 229 68.96 28.56 12.74
C THR A 229 70.30 28.11 12.16
N ARG A 230 70.55 26.79 12.08
CA ARG A 230 71.79 26.16 11.59
C ARG A 230 71.44 25.18 10.47
N LYS A 231 70.94 25.70 9.35
CA LYS A 231 70.33 24.91 8.28
C LYS A 231 71.22 24.77 7.05
N THR A 232 70.98 23.71 6.29
CA THR A 232 71.54 23.55 4.94
C THR A 232 70.41 23.46 3.94
N GLU A 233 70.57 24.09 2.78
CA GLU A 233 69.45 24.32 1.87
C GLU A 233 69.87 24.19 0.41
N LEU A 234 69.19 23.29 -0.31
CA LEU A 234 69.18 23.29 -1.77
C LEU A 234 67.95 24.09 -2.21
N THR A 235 68.16 25.17 -2.95
CA THR A 235 67.06 25.97 -3.52
C THR A 235 67.01 25.82 -5.03
N LEU A 236 65.82 25.67 -5.62
CA LEU A 236 65.62 25.64 -7.06
C LEU A 236 64.59 26.70 -7.49
N SER A 237 64.80 27.33 -8.64
CA SER A 237 63.78 28.13 -9.33
C SER A 237 63.11 27.30 -10.43
N THR A 238 63.51 27.44 -11.70
CA THR A 238 63.02 26.64 -12.84
C THR A 238 64.03 25.58 -13.32
N GLY A 239 65.19 25.49 -12.68
CA GLY A 239 66.26 24.56 -13.03
C GLY A 239 66.05 23.14 -12.51
N THR A 240 67.04 22.27 -12.76
CA THR A 240 67.00 20.85 -12.44
C THR A 240 68.12 20.44 -11.48
N ILE A 241 67.80 19.64 -10.46
CA ILE A 241 68.79 18.91 -9.65
C ILE A 241 68.66 17.42 -9.92
N ASN A 242 69.77 16.75 -10.23
CA ASN A 242 69.87 15.30 -10.38
C ASN A 242 70.76 14.72 -9.28
N LEU A 243 70.16 14.08 -8.27
CA LEU A 243 70.83 13.42 -7.15
C LEU A 243 71.04 11.93 -7.48
N ASN A 244 71.99 11.63 -8.36
CA ASN A 244 72.14 10.28 -8.91
C ASN A 244 72.73 9.28 -7.91
N GLY A 245 73.69 9.70 -7.10
CA GLY A 245 74.30 8.82 -6.09
C GLY A 245 73.55 8.78 -4.74
N GLY A 246 72.40 9.44 -4.66
CA GLY A 246 71.55 9.42 -3.46
C GLY A 246 71.77 10.61 -2.53
N LEU A 247 71.06 10.58 -1.40
CA LEU A 247 70.96 11.71 -0.48
C LEU A 247 70.94 11.25 0.98
N THR A 248 71.92 11.72 1.74
CA THR A 248 71.99 11.60 3.20
C THR A 248 71.74 12.95 3.83
N ASN A 249 70.81 13.03 4.78
CA ASN A 249 70.48 14.30 5.40
C ASN A 249 70.14 14.18 6.90
N THR A 250 70.18 15.34 7.58
CA THR A 250 69.64 15.51 8.93
C THR A 250 68.31 16.28 8.89
N THR A 251 67.67 16.45 10.05
CA THR A 251 66.35 17.07 10.20
C THR A 251 66.26 18.50 9.66
N PHE A 252 67.33 19.29 9.76
CA PHE A 252 67.37 20.70 9.35
C PHE A 252 68.05 20.93 7.99
N ALA A 253 68.09 19.88 7.16
CA ALA A 253 68.32 20.03 5.73
C ALA A 253 67.00 20.41 5.04
N LEU A 254 67.09 21.32 4.07
CA LEU A 254 65.95 21.85 3.31
C LEU A 254 66.14 21.59 1.81
N LEU A 255 65.04 21.22 1.16
CA LEU A 255 64.86 21.31 -0.28
C LEU A 255 63.74 22.34 -0.55
N THR A 256 64.10 23.46 -1.16
CA THR A 256 63.21 24.60 -1.35
C THR A 256 63.03 24.91 -2.82
N PHE A 257 61.79 24.90 -3.30
CA PHE A 257 61.43 25.39 -4.62
C PHE A 257 60.88 26.81 -4.50
N SER A 258 61.26 27.67 -5.45
CA SER A 258 60.72 29.03 -5.62
C SER A 258 59.87 29.18 -6.90
N ALA A 259 59.98 28.22 -7.83
CA ALA A 259 59.19 28.12 -9.06
C ALA A 259 59.15 26.63 -9.52
N GLY A 260 58.79 26.39 -10.80
CA GLY A 260 58.58 25.05 -11.39
C GLY A 260 59.83 24.23 -11.71
N GLY A 261 60.81 24.19 -10.81
CA GLY A 261 62.02 23.39 -10.97
C GLY A 261 61.79 21.88 -10.77
N ILE A 262 62.79 21.07 -11.11
CA ILE A 262 62.71 19.59 -11.04
C ILE A 262 63.82 19.05 -10.14
N ALA A 263 63.48 18.21 -9.17
CA ALA A 263 64.44 17.43 -8.39
C ALA A 263 64.29 15.93 -8.69
N ASN A 264 65.25 15.36 -9.42
CA ASN A 264 65.35 13.93 -9.70
C ASN A 264 66.21 13.25 -8.64
N ILE A 265 65.69 12.20 -8.01
CA ILE A 265 66.37 11.43 -6.98
C ILE A 265 66.41 9.95 -7.40
N SER A 266 67.55 9.47 -7.86
CA SER A 266 67.68 8.09 -8.36
C SER A 266 68.49 7.16 -7.45
N GLY A 267 69.33 7.71 -6.56
CA GLY A 267 70.07 6.91 -5.58
C GLY A 267 69.30 6.64 -4.29
N THR A 268 69.97 6.00 -3.32
CA THR A 268 69.43 5.71 -1.99
C THR A 268 69.18 7.00 -1.22
N ILE A 269 68.04 7.09 -0.53
CA ILE A 269 67.71 8.22 0.33
C ILE A 269 67.76 7.83 1.81
N SER A 270 68.10 8.79 2.67
CA SER A 270 68.05 8.59 4.12
C SER A 270 66.62 8.49 4.64
N THR A 271 66.47 7.81 5.77
CA THR A 271 65.21 7.70 6.52
C THR A 271 64.86 8.98 7.28
N ASN A 272 65.82 9.88 7.50
CA ASN A 272 65.57 11.19 8.09
C ASN A 272 64.86 12.07 7.05
N ALA A 273 63.59 12.39 7.28
CA ALA A 273 62.86 13.22 6.33
C ALA A 273 63.29 14.69 6.44
N MET A 274 63.90 15.24 5.39
CA MET A 274 64.24 16.66 5.27
C MET A 274 62.99 17.55 5.22
N THR A 275 63.15 18.86 5.41
CA THR A 275 62.07 19.82 5.16
C THR A 275 61.95 20.09 3.66
N LEU A 276 60.74 19.98 3.10
CA LEU A 276 60.44 20.23 1.70
C LEU A 276 59.50 21.43 1.58
N THR A 277 59.85 22.43 0.77
CA THR A 277 59.00 23.57 0.42
C THR A 277 58.75 23.55 -1.09
N PRO A 278 57.59 23.07 -1.57
CA PRO A 278 57.46 22.62 -2.96
C PRO A 278 57.15 23.69 -4.03
N ALA A 279 56.65 24.88 -3.69
CA ALA A 279 56.15 25.88 -4.66
C ALA A 279 55.33 25.23 -5.79
N THR A 280 55.70 25.41 -7.07
CA THR A 280 55.12 24.70 -8.23
C THR A 280 56.07 23.65 -8.80
N GLY A 281 57.02 23.17 -8.00
CA GLY A 281 58.10 22.28 -8.41
C GLY A 281 57.71 20.79 -8.44
N LYS A 282 58.50 20.01 -9.18
CA LYS A 282 58.34 18.56 -9.33
C LYS A 282 59.45 17.81 -8.60
N VAL A 283 59.07 16.85 -7.76
CA VAL A 283 60.00 15.85 -7.21
C VAL A 283 59.77 14.52 -7.90
N ASN A 284 60.82 13.94 -8.47
CA ASN A 284 60.77 12.66 -9.16
C ASN A 284 61.70 11.65 -8.49
N PHE A 285 61.12 10.62 -7.87
CA PHE A 285 61.89 9.45 -7.43
C PHE A 285 62.07 8.52 -8.63
N SER A 286 63.29 8.42 -9.14
CA SER A 286 63.64 7.80 -10.43
C SER A 286 64.57 6.59 -10.31
N GLY A 287 64.77 6.07 -9.10
CA GLY A 287 65.73 5.01 -8.84
C GLY A 287 65.39 3.68 -9.49
N ALA A 288 66.43 3.01 -10.01
CA ALA A 288 66.33 1.63 -10.53
C ALA A 288 66.25 0.59 -9.39
N ALA A 289 66.82 0.90 -8.23
CA ALA A 289 66.64 0.13 -7.00
C ALA A 289 65.41 0.63 -6.23
N ALA A 290 64.93 -0.17 -5.26
CA ALA A 290 63.82 0.23 -4.41
C ALA A 290 64.15 1.51 -3.62
N GLN A 291 63.18 2.42 -3.52
CA GLN A 291 63.32 3.69 -2.79
C GLN A 291 62.15 3.86 -1.82
N ASN A 292 62.45 4.30 -0.60
CA ASN A 292 61.42 4.83 0.28
C ASN A 292 61.00 6.22 -0.19
N VAL A 293 59.81 6.67 0.18
CA VAL A 293 59.30 8.02 -0.13
C VAL A 293 59.08 8.76 1.17
N TRP A 294 59.49 10.04 1.25
CA TRP A 294 59.24 10.83 2.44
C TRP A 294 57.77 11.24 2.56
N GLY A 295 57.21 11.12 3.76
CA GLY A 295 55.92 11.71 4.10
C GLY A 295 56.01 13.23 4.19
N ARG A 296 55.76 13.92 3.08
CA ARG A 296 55.85 15.38 2.91
C ARG A 296 54.77 15.89 1.96
N THR A 297 54.65 17.22 1.91
CA THR A 297 53.87 17.92 0.89
C THR A 297 54.72 18.18 -0.35
N TYR A 298 54.25 17.69 -1.49
CA TYR A 298 54.77 17.88 -2.83
C TYR A 298 53.75 18.71 -3.62
N TYR A 299 54.22 19.46 -4.63
CA TYR A 299 53.32 20.05 -5.62
C TYR A 299 53.05 19.02 -6.71
N ASP A 300 54.04 18.72 -7.55
CA ASP A 300 54.03 17.55 -8.43
C ASP A 300 54.95 16.46 -7.88
N LEU A 301 54.43 15.24 -7.83
CA LEU A 301 55.17 14.05 -7.41
C LEU A 301 55.18 13.04 -8.56
N GLU A 302 56.36 12.60 -8.95
CA GLU A 302 56.53 11.55 -9.96
C GLU A 302 57.31 10.37 -9.40
N PHE A 303 56.86 9.17 -9.75
CA PHE A 303 57.58 7.93 -9.54
C PHE A 303 57.91 7.33 -10.89
N SER A 304 59.20 7.35 -11.24
CA SER A 304 59.73 6.81 -12.50
C SER A 304 60.87 5.81 -12.24
N GLY A 305 61.46 5.25 -13.30
CA GLY A 305 62.48 4.21 -13.19
C GLY A 305 61.91 2.82 -12.85
N ALA A 306 62.78 1.83 -12.68
CA ALA A 306 62.37 0.42 -12.55
C ALA A 306 62.10 -0.04 -11.10
N GLY A 307 62.63 0.65 -10.09
CA GLY A 307 62.59 0.20 -8.71
C GLY A 307 61.28 0.54 -7.99
N THR A 308 60.76 -0.36 -7.16
CA THR A 308 59.55 -0.10 -6.36
C THR A 308 59.71 1.12 -5.45
N LYS A 309 58.73 2.02 -5.47
CA LYS A 309 58.65 3.17 -4.56
C LYS A 309 57.75 2.84 -3.37
N THR A 310 58.26 2.98 -2.16
CA THR A 310 57.55 2.57 -0.94
C THR A 310 57.15 3.78 -0.10
N ILE A 311 55.85 4.01 0.05
CA ILE A 311 55.32 4.94 1.06
C ILE A 311 55.22 4.16 2.37
N ILE A 312 56.14 4.46 3.28
CA ILE A 312 56.36 3.68 4.51
C ILE A 312 55.28 3.92 5.58
N THR A 313 55.27 3.05 6.58
CA THR A 313 54.25 3.02 7.63
C THR A 313 54.19 4.32 8.42
N GLY A 314 52.98 4.87 8.58
CA GLY A 314 52.73 6.15 9.26
C GLY A 314 53.14 7.40 8.48
N ALA A 315 53.65 7.28 7.24
CA ALA A 315 53.94 8.44 6.39
C ALA A 315 52.66 9.00 5.77
N THR A 316 52.55 10.34 5.76
CA THR A 316 51.52 11.07 4.99
C THR A 316 52.20 11.80 3.84
N VAL A 317 51.89 11.39 2.61
CA VAL A 317 52.27 12.09 1.39
C VAL A 317 51.10 12.98 0.98
N THR A 318 51.34 14.27 0.76
CA THR A 318 50.33 15.19 0.21
C THR A 318 50.85 15.73 -1.11
N VAL A 319 50.05 15.64 -2.17
CA VAL A 319 50.36 16.09 -3.52
C VAL A 319 49.32 17.14 -3.90
N THR A 320 49.72 18.40 -3.97
CA THR A 320 48.76 19.50 -4.20
C THR A 320 48.45 19.75 -5.68
N ASN A 321 49.17 19.09 -6.59
CA ASN A 321 48.88 19.01 -8.03
C ASN A 321 48.84 17.53 -8.44
N ASN A 322 49.64 17.06 -9.40
CA ASN A 322 49.50 15.69 -9.95
C ASN A 322 50.47 14.69 -9.31
N TRP A 323 49.97 13.47 -9.10
CA TRP A 323 50.78 12.31 -8.74
C TRP A 323 50.92 11.39 -9.95
N VAL A 324 52.09 11.41 -10.58
CA VAL A 324 52.42 10.58 -11.75
C VAL A 324 53.09 9.31 -11.27
N VAL A 325 52.49 8.16 -11.56
CA VAL A 325 53.01 6.85 -11.18
C VAL A 325 53.35 6.05 -12.44
N ASP A 326 54.61 6.08 -12.86
CA ASP A 326 55.14 5.30 -14.00
C ASP A 326 55.99 4.10 -13.56
N SER A 327 56.33 4.03 -12.27
CA SER A 327 57.05 2.94 -11.61
C SER A 327 56.12 2.23 -10.61
N PRO A 328 56.31 0.94 -10.30
CA PRO A 328 55.55 0.26 -9.26
C PRO A 328 55.64 0.97 -7.90
N VAL A 329 54.51 1.09 -7.21
CA VAL A 329 54.37 1.69 -5.88
C VAL A 329 53.78 0.70 -4.91
N THR A 330 54.31 0.69 -3.68
CA THR A 330 53.72 -0.02 -2.55
C THR A 330 53.50 0.94 -1.39
N MET A 331 52.27 1.05 -0.93
CA MET A 331 51.89 1.71 0.33
C MET A 331 51.83 0.66 1.44
N THR A 332 52.55 0.87 2.55
CA THR A 332 52.54 -0.08 3.69
C THR A 332 51.47 0.30 4.71
N THR A 333 51.46 -0.37 5.87
CA THR A 333 50.44 -0.18 6.91
C THR A 333 50.29 1.30 7.30
N THR A 334 49.05 1.80 7.38
CA THR A 334 48.71 3.19 7.77
C THR A 334 49.32 4.33 6.92
N ALA A 335 49.89 4.04 5.75
CA ALA A 335 50.33 5.07 4.81
C ALA A 335 49.12 5.86 4.25
N ILE A 336 49.29 7.18 4.12
CA ILE A 336 48.27 8.09 3.57
C ILE A 336 48.85 8.81 2.34
N ALA A 337 48.06 8.88 1.26
CA ALA A 337 48.32 9.74 0.12
C ALA A 337 47.12 10.69 -0.09
N ASN A 338 47.31 11.99 0.13
CA ASN A 338 46.33 13.03 -0.19
C ASN A 338 46.68 13.64 -1.54
N VAL A 339 45.80 13.55 -2.53
CA VAL A 339 46.08 13.97 -3.92
C VAL A 339 45.01 14.95 -4.36
N THR A 340 45.37 16.23 -4.42
CA THR A 340 44.44 17.29 -4.85
C THR A 340 44.23 17.29 -6.37
N GLY A 341 45.25 16.95 -7.16
CA GLY A 341 45.14 16.79 -8.61
C GLY A 341 44.89 15.34 -9.03
N ASN A 342 45.45 14.93 -10.17
CA ASN A 342 45.17 13.62 -10.76
C ASN A 342 46.20 12.56 -10.36
N VAL A 343 45.77 11.30 -10.32
CA VAL A 343 46.65 10.13 -10.29
C VAL A 343 46.76 9.60 -11.73
N THR A 344 47.96 9.68 -12.31
CA THR A 344 48.21 9.36 -13.74
C THR A 344 49.34 8.33 -13.88
N GLY A 345 49.67 7.93 -15.11
CA GLY A 345 50.82 7.09 -15.44
C GLY A 345 50.46 5.63 -15.74
N SER A 346 51.48 4.76 -15.79
CA SER A 346 51.30 3.33 -16.14
C SER A 346 51.85 2.34 -15.11
N GLY A 347 52.41 2.81 -14.00
CA GLY A 347 52.98 1.99 -12.94
C GLY A 347 51.91 1.35 -12.05
N ASN A 348 52.16 0.12 -11.60
CA ASN A 348 51.26 -0.59 -10.68
C ASN A 348 51.20 0.07 -9.31
N ILE A 349 50.01 0.18 -8.71
CA ILE A 349 49.82 0.75 -7.38
C ILE A 349 49.31 -0.33 -6.43
N THR A 350 50.05 -0.62 -5.37
CA THR A 350 49.62 -1.49 -4.27
C THR A 350 49.31 -0.65 -3.04
N VAL A 351 48.04 -0.64 -2.60
CA VAL A 351 47.60 0.23 -1.48
C VAL A 351 47.90 -0.39 -0.11
N GLY A 352 48.09 -1.71 -0.03
CA GLY A 352 48.36 -2.40 1.23
C GLY A 352 47.20 -2.24 2.20
N THR A 353 47.42 -1.61 3.36
CA THR A 353 46.34 -1.22 4.28
C THR A 353 46.19 0.31 4.41
N GLY A 354 46.79 1.06 3.48
CA GLY A 354 46.80 2.52 3.47
C GLY A 354 45.50 3.13 2.95
N THR A 355 45.50 4.45 2.82
CA THR A 355 44.37 5.21 2.23
C THR A 355 44.88 6.21 1.18
N ILE A 356 44.23 6.22 0.02
CA ILE A 356 44.40 7.26 -1.00
C ILE A 356 43.15 8.15 -0.94
N PHE A 357 43.34 9.43 -0.65
CA PHE A 357 42.35 10.50 -0.79
C PHE A 357 42.62 11.21 -2.12
N LEU A 358 41.61 11.24 -2.99
CA LEU A 358 41.72 11.74 -4.35
C LEU A 358 40.66 12.81 -4.60
N GLU A 359 41.10 14.05 -4.81
CA GLU A 359 40.23 15.15 -5.21
C GLU A 359 40.08 15.30 -6.73
N GLY A 360 41.11 14.93 -7.50
CA GLY A 360 41.09 14.94 -8.96
C GLY A 360 40.59 13.62 -9.57
N SER A 361 41.14 13.27 -10.74
CA SER A 361 40.77 12.09 -11.52
C SER A 361 41.80 10.97 -11.42
N TRP A 362 41.32 9.73 -11.47
CA TRP A 362 42.18 8.56 -11.66
C TRP A 362 42.27 8.22 -13.15
N THR A 363 43.46 8.32 -13.72
CA THR A 363 43.76 7.96 -15.12
C THR A 363 45.03 7.12 -15.23
N ASN A 364 45.51 6.58 -14.11
CA ASN A 364 46.60 5.63 -14.12
C ASN A 364 46.13 4.30 -14.74
N ASN A 365 46.86 3.85 -15.75
CA ASN A 365 46.56 2.64 -16.54
C ASN A 365 47.34 1.40 -16.07
N GLY A 366 48.05 1.49 -14.94
CA GLY A 366 48.73 0.36 -14.32
C GLY A 366 47.76 -0.54 -13.55
N THR A 367 48.21 -1.73 -13.14
CA THR A 367 47.40 -2.62 -12.30
C THR A 367 47.27 -2.04 -10.89
N LEU A 368 46.04 -1.80 -10.44
CA LEU A 368 45.75 -1.55 -9.03
C LEU A 368 45.65 -2.86 -8.24
N ASN A 369 46.42 -3.00 -7.17
CA ASN A 369 46.24 -4.00 -6.13
C ASN A 369 45.74 -3.31 -4.85
N PRO A 370 44.43 -3.37 -4.53
CA PRO A 370 43.86 -2.61 -3.42
C PRO A 370 44.31 -3.14 -2.04
N GLY A 371 44.83 -4.37 -1.94
CA GLY A 371 45.14 -4.99 -0.65
C GLY A 371 43.91 -5.00 0.26
N THR A 372 44.06 -4.47 1.48
CA THR A 372 42.96 -4.18 2.41
C THR A 372 42.73 -2.66 2.62
N GLY A 373 43.29 -1.84 1.74
CA GLY A 373 43.28 -0.38 1.81
C GLY A 373 41.97 0.25 1.34
N THR A 374 41.93 1.59 1.45
CA THR A 374 40.78 2.41 1.06
C THR A 374 41.18 3.37 -0.06
N ILE A 375 40.33 3.49 -1.08
CA ILE A 375 40.39 4.57 -2.06
C ILE A 375 39.18 5.47 -1.83
N SER A 376 39.43 6.73 -1.52
CA SER A 376 38.41 7.74 -1.21
C SER A 376 38.41 8.81 -2.29
N TYR A 377 37.28 8.97 -2.98
CA TYR A 377 37.03 10.10 -3.88
C TYR A 377 36.43 11.26 -3.08
N ASP A 378 37.23 12.26 -2.76
CA ASP A 378 36.93 13.32 -1.78
C ASP A 378 37.11 14.74 -2.33
N GLY A 379 37.07 14.92 -3.65
CA GLY A 379 37.11 16.23 -4.28
C GLY A 379 35.81 16.98 -4.10
N SER A 380 35.84 18.29 -3.89
CA SER A 380 34.61 19.08 -3.72
C SER A 380 33.74 19.20 -5.00
N GLY A 381 34.34 18.96 -6.17
CA GLY A 381 33.67 18.96 -7.47
C GLY A 381 33.15 17.58 -7.89
N ASN A 382 32.65 17.51 -9.13
CA ASN A 382 32.24 16.23 -9.70
C ASN A 382 33.46 15.36 -10.03
N GLN A 383 33.39 14.07 -9.73
CA GLN A 383 34.44 13.11 -10.00
C GLN A 383 33.87 11.87 -10.68
N THR A 384 34.71 11.20 -11.46
CA THR A 384 34.41 9.89 -12.01
C THR A 384 35.13 8.83 -11.18
N ILE A 385 34.37 7.85 -10.67
CA ILE A 385 34.91 6.67 -10.02
C ILE A 385 35.37 5.70 -11.11
N ALA A 386 36.67 5.49 -11.20
CA ALA A 386 37.29 4.67 -12.23
C ALA A 386 36.94 3.18 -12.08
N ASP A 387 36.93 2.48 -13.21
CA ASP A 387 36.79 1.03 -13.29
C ASP A 387 38.04 0.34 -12.75
N LEU A 388 38.01 0.02 -11.46
CA LEU A 388 39.15 -0.52 -10.71
C LEU A 388 38.64 -1.59 -9.71
N PRO A 389 39.50 -2.55 -9.32
CA PRO A 389 39.18 -3.43 -8.21
C PRO A 389 39.27 -2.68 -6.88
N TYR A 390 38.16 -2.59 -6.15
CA TYR A 390 38.13 -1.95 -4.83
C TYR A 390 38.05 -3.00 -3.70
N TYR A 391 38.89 -2.81 -2.67
CA TYR A 391 38.65 -3.44 -1.37
C TYR A 391 37.67 -2.59 -0.57
N LYS A 392 38.08 -1.40 -0.13
CA LYS A 392 37.18 -0.36 0.40
C LYS A 392 37.13 0.82 -0.56
N LEU A 393 35.91 1.25 -0.89
CA LEU A 393 35.62 2.46 -1.66
C LEU A 393 34.97 3.47 -0.74
N ALA A 394 35.43 4.71 -0.75
CA ALA A 394 34.78 5.80 -0.05
C ALA A 394 34.47 6.97 -0.99
N THR A 395 33.37 7.65 -0.74
CA THR A 395 33.11 9.00 -1.26
C THR A 395 32.95 9.95 -0.10
N ALA A 396 33.46 11.15 -0.24
CA ALA A 396 33.34 12.19 0.78
C ALA A 396 33.26 13.57 0.11
N THR A 397 33.11 14.59 0.96
CA THR A 397 33.02 16.01 0.57
C THR A 397 31.90 16.27 -0.46
N GLY A 398 31.79 17.48 -1.02
CA GLY A 398 30.70 17.84 -1.94
C GLY A 398 30.82 17.17 -3.32
N GLY A 399 29.83 17.44 -4.18
CA GLY A 399 29.86 17.04 -5.59
C GLY A 399 29.34 15.63 -5.89
N VAL A 400 29.16 15.35 -7.18
CA VAL A 400 28.67 14.06 -7.70
C VAL A 400 29.83 13.15 -8.05
N LYS A 401 29.84 11.93 -7.52
CA LYS A 401 30.82 10.87 -7.81
C LYS A 401 30.14 9.84 -8.70
N THR A 402 30.43 9.88 -10.00
CA THR A 402 29.74 9.05 -11.00
C THR A 402 30.54 7.79 -11.30
N LEU A 403 29.90 6.62 -11.28
CA LEU A 403 30.56 5.37 -11.72
C LEU A 403 30.87 5.40 -13.22
N ALA A 404 32.07 4.95 -13.61
CA ALA A 404 32.47 4.79 -15.01
C ALA A 404 32.06 3.44 -15.63
N ALA A 405 31.82 2.43 -14.80
CA ALA A 405 31.50 1.06 -15.16
C ALA A 405 30.81 0.36 -13.99
N ASP A 406 30.50 -0.92 -14.16
CA ASP A 406 30.11 -1.80 -13.05
C ASP A 406 31.27 -1.95 -12.07
N ILE A 407 31.05 -1.63 -10.80
CA ILE A 407 32.10 -1.63 -9.77
C ILE A 407 31.85 -2.73 -8.75
N THR A 408 32.89 -3.51 -8.45
CA THR A 408 32.87 -4.47 -7.33
C THR A 408 33.71 -3.96 -6.16
N ALA A 409 33.07 -3.84 -5.00
CA ALA A 409 33.74 -3.62 -3.73
C ALA A 409 33.70 -4.90 -2.89
N THR A 410 34.88 -5.42 -2.58
CA THR A 410 35.04 -6.69 -1.83
C THR A 410 34.95 -6.53 -0.31
N ASN A 411 34.95 -5.28 0.17
CA ASN A 411 34.76 -4.87 1.55
C ASN A 411 33.72 -3.71 1.63
N VAL A 412 33.75 -2.94 2.71
CA VAL A 412 32.79 -1.86 2.97
C VAL A 412 32.94 -0.70 1.97
N VAL A 413 31.81 -0.28 1.40
CA VAL A 413 31.64 1.00 0.70
C VAL A 413 31.11 2.05 1.67
N THR A 414 31.75 3.22 1.72
CA THR A 414 31.32 4.35 2.57
C THR A 414 30.94 5.54 1.70
N ILE A 415 29.69 5.99 1.80
CA ILE A 415 29.19 7.19 1.11
C ILE A 415 29.02 8.28 2.16
N GLY A 416 29.97 9.19 2.27
CA GLY A 416 30.01 10.24 3.28
C GLY A 416 29.23 11.49 2.85
N ALA A 417 28.44 12.06 3.76
CA ALA A 417 27.82 13.37 3.55
C ALA A 417 28.89 14.46 3.32
N PRO A 418 28.65 15.46 2.46
CA PRO A 418 27.46 15.68 1.62
C PRO A 418 27.58 15.11 0.19
N SER A 419 28.41 14.08 -0.05
CA SER A 419 28.63 13.55 -1.41
C SER A 419 27.38 12.86 -1.99
N THR A 420 27.27 12.88 -3.32
CA THR A 420 26.30 12.08 -4.07
C THR A 420 27.05 11.01 -4.87
N LEU A 421 26.81 9.73 -4.57
CA LEU A 421 27.25 8.61 -5.43
C LEU A 421 26.22 8.41 -6.53
N ASP A 422 26.54 8.78 -7.76
CA ASP A 422 25.71 8.57 -8.94
C ASP A 422 26.10 7.27 -9.64
N LEU A 423 25.17 6.31 -9.65
CA LEU A 423 25.38 5.01 -10.28
C LEU A 423 25.29 5.06 -11.81
N SER A 424 24.85 6.19 -12.40
CA SER A 424 24.55 6.29 -13.83
C SER A 424 23.57 5.18 -14.26
N THR A 425 24.01 4.20 -15.05
CA THR A 425 23.29 2.98 -15.43
C THR A 425 23.97 1.70 -14.94
N PHE A 426 25.00 1.82 -14.12
CA PHE A 426 25.89 0.72 -13.73
C PHE A 426 25.48 0.07 -12.40
N THR A 427 26.08 -1.07 -12.11
CA THR A 427 25.88 -1.85 -10.89
C THR A 427 27.03 -1.66 -9.92
N LEU A 428 26.71 -1.33 -8.67
CA LEU A 428 27.63 -1.43 -7.54
C LEU A 428 27.45 -2.78 -6.85
N PHE A 429 28.40 -3.69 -7.04
CA PHE A 429 28.43 -5.01 -6.40
C PHE A 429 29.09 -4.93 -5.02
N LEU A 430 28.32 -5.28 -4.00
CA LEU A 430 28.70 -5.32 -2.60
C LEU A 430 28.88 -6.78 -2.15
N SER A 431 30.11 -7.30 -2.14
CA SER A 431 30.33 -8.74 -1.89
C SER A 431 30.72 -9.08 -0.44
N PHE A 432 30.89 -8.08 0.43
CA PHE A 432 31.34 -8.27 1.81
C PHE A 432 30.27 -8.88 2.72
N THR A 433 30.61 -9.95 3.44
CA THR A 433 29.77 -10.56 4.49
C THR A 433 29.67 -9.62 5.69
N GLY A 434 28.45 -9.38 6.19
CA GLY A 434 28.20 -8.40 7.26
C GLY A 434 27.53 -7.13 6.71
N ALA A 435 27.99 -5.94 7.07
CA ALA A 435 27.42 -4.67 6.62
C ALA A 435 28.31 -4.04 5.51
N PRO A 436 28.05 -4.32 4.21
CA PRO A 436 28.93 -3.88 3.12
C PRO A 436 28.75 -2.41 2.73
N LEU A 437 27.74 -1.71 3.25
CA LEU A 437 27.43 -0.32 2.91
C LEU A 437 27.24 0.52 4.17
N VAL A 438 27.93 1.66 4.22
CA VAL A 438 27.70 2.75 5.16
C VAL A 438 27.34 3.98 4.34
N ASN A 439 26.16 4.57 4.55
CA ASN A 439 25.72 5.75 3.80
C ASN A 439 25.24 6.86 4.73
N SER A 440 25.87 8.02 4.64
CA SER A 440 25.39 9.31 5.16
C SER A 440 25.20 10.36 4.06
N GLY A 441 25.58 10.07 2.81
CA GLY A 441 25.35 10.91 1.64
C GLY A 441 24.11 10.49 0.84
N THR A 442 24.14 10.74 -0.48
CA THR A 442 23.03 10.42 -1.41
C THR A 442 23.47 9.36 -2.42
N ILE A 443 22.59 8.41 -2.74
CA ILE A 443 22.73 7.50 -3.88
C ILE A 443 21.79 7.99 -4.98
N ALA A 444 22.30 8.19 -6.19
CA ALA A 444 21.56 8.74 -7.32
C ALA A 444 21.78 7.90 -8.59
N GLY A 445 21.15 8.34 -9.69
CA GLY A 445 21.21 7.69 -10.99
C GLY A 445 20.08 6.67 -11.19
N THR A 446 20.23 5.84 -12.22
CA THR A 446 19.29 4.77 -12.61
C THR A 446 19.88 3.37 -12.50
N GLY A 447 21.13 3.27 -12.01
CA GLY A 447 21.85 2.01 -11.81
C GLY A 447 21.32 1.17 -10.65
N THR A 448 22.09 0.14 -10.28
CA THR A 448 21.69 -0.87 -9.31
C THR A 448 22.69 -0.97 -8.17
N VAL A 449 22.22 -1.00 -6.93
CA VAL A 449 23.03 -1.49 -5.82
C VAL A 449 22.74 -2.98 -5.64
N ASN A 450 23.74 -3.82 -5.88
CA ASN A 450 23.62 -5.27 -5.78
C ASN A 450 24.35 -5.78 -4.54
N TYR A 451 23.59 -6.26 -3.55
CA TYR A 451 24.12 -7.03 -2.44
C TYR A 451 24.41 -8.45 -2.95
N SER A 452 25.69 -8.76 -3.21
CA SER A 452 26.12 -9.95 -3.96
C SER A 452 26.92 -10.96 -3.14
N GLY A 453 27.06 -10.74 -1.83
CA GLY A 453 27.89 -11.57 -0.96
C GLY A 453 27.40 -13.02 -0.83
N ALA A 454 28.34 -13.97 -0.82
CA ALA A 454 28.06 -15.39 -0.59
C ALA A 454 27.68 -15.69 0.87
N GLY A 455 28.17 -14.89 1.83
CA GLY A 455 27.75 -14.93 3.23
C GLY A 455 26.57 -13.99 3.51
N ALA A 456 26.02 -14.06 4.72
CA ALA A 456 24.92 -13.19 5.13
C ALA A 456 25.31 -11.71 5.06
N GLN A 457 24.40 -10.86 4.57
CA GLN A 457 24.60 -9.41 4.47
C GLN A 457 23.46 -8.66 5.14
N THR A 458 23.81 -7.57 5.80
CA THR A 458 22.91 -6.54 6.31
C THR A 458 22.68 -5.50 5.22
N VAL A 459 21.42 -5.28 4.89
CA VAL A 459 20.98 -4.26 3.94
C VAL A 459 20.69 -2.98 4.71
N LEU A 460 21.29 -1.87 4.28
CA LEU A 460 21.14 -0.58 4.95
C LEU A 460 19.77 0.02 4.62
N GLY A 461 19.08 0.58 5.62
CA GLY A 461 17.87 1.39 5.38
C GLY A 461 18.23 2.75 4.80
N THR A 462 18.22 2.86 3.47
CA THR A 462 18.46 4.10 2.73
C THR A 462 17.67 4.08 1.42
N THR A 463 17.88 5.06 0.56
CA THR A 463 17.25 5.12 -0.76
C THR A 463 18.16 4.49 -1.82
N TYR A 464 17.59 3.61 -2.64
CA TYR A 464 18.23 2.91 -3.74
C TYR A 464 17.47 3.20 -5.04
N PRO A 465 18.14 3.52 -6.15
CA PRO A 465 17.49 3.58 -7.46
C PRO A 465 16.88 2.24 -7.86
N ASN A 466 17.73 1.22 -8.02
CA ASN A 466 17.35 -0.19 -8.05
C ASN A 466 18.12 -0.93 -6.96
N LEU A 467 17.47 -1.92 -6.36
CA LEU A 467 18.05 -2.78 -5.34
C LEU A 467 18.03 -4.23 -5.83
N GLU A 468 19.19 -4.88 -5.88
CA GLU A 468 19.30 -6.28 -6.25
C GLU A 468 19.96 -7.10 -5.14
N TYR A 469 19.42 -8.29 -4.90
CA TYR A 469 20.02 -9.30 -4.05
C TYR A 469 20.47 -10.48 -4.90
N SER A 470 21.78 -10.73 -4.90
CA SER A 470 22.40 -11.87 -5.60
C SER A 470 23.37 -12.63 -4.66
N GLY A 471 23.98 -13.71 -5.16
CA GLY A 471 24.86 -14.58 -4.36
C GLY A 471 24.12 -15.48 -3.37
N ALA A 472 24.80 -16.40 -2.70
CA ALA A 472 24.12 -17.43 -1.89
C ALA A 472 23.60 -16.94 -0.51
N GLY A 473 24.15 -15.86 0.05
CA GLY A 473 23.88 -15.46 1.42
C GLY A 473 22.56 -14.72 1.62
N THR A 474 21.95 -14.87 2.80
CA THR A 474 20.73 -14.14 3.18
C THR A 474 20.97 -12.64 3.28
N LYS A 475 20.08 -11.84 2.68
CA LYS A 475 20.12 -10.36 2.72
C LYS A 475 19.07 -9.86 3.70
N THR A 476 19.50 -9.20 4.77
CA THR A 476 18.63 -8.83 5.89
C THR A 476 18.47 -7.33 6.01
N ILE A 477 17.25 -6.81 5.84
CA ILE A 477 16.90 -5.44 6.26
C ILE A 477 16.68 -5.48 7.78
N LEU A 478 17.43 -4.67 8.52
CA LEU A 478 17.42 -4.68 9.98
C LEU A 478 16.16 -4.06 10.58
N THR A 479 15.97 -4.33 11.87
CA THR A 479 14.87 -3.79 12.66
C THR A 479 14.85 -2.26 12.61
N THR A 480 13.65 -1.66 12.62
CA THR A 480 13.41 -0.21 12.63
C THR A 480 13.99 0.57 11.45
N THR A 481 14.43 -0.10 10.39
CA THR A 481 14.95 0.53 9.17
C THR A 481 14.04 0.28 7.98
N THR A 482 14.04 1.20 7.01
CA THR A 482 13.30 1.07 5.75
C THR A 482 14.24 1.22 4.58
N ALA A 483 14.30 0.22 3.70
CA ALA A 483 14.92 0.36 2.39
C ALA A 483 13.89 0.99 1.44
N THR A 484 14.21 2.16 0.87
CA THR A 484 13.37 2.82 -0.13
C THR A 484 13.95 2.54 -1.50
N VAL A 485 13.18 1.95 -2.39
CA VAL A 485 13.58 1.56 -3.75
C VAL A 485 12.72 2.34 -4.72
N THR A 486 13.30 3.31 -5.41
CA THR A 486 12.54 4.22 -6.29
C THR A 486 12.17 3.59 -7.62
N ASN A 487 12.76 2.44 -7.95
CA ASN A 487 12.42 1.62 -9.12
C ASN A 487 12.28 0.15 -8.69
N ASN A 488 13.05 -0.79 -9.25
CA ASN A 488 12.80 -2.21 -9.03
C ASN A 488 13.63 -2.80 -7.88
N TRP A 489 12.99 -3.69 -7.11
CA TRP A 489 13.65 -4.58 -6.16
C TRP A 489 13.72 -6.00 -6.75
N ILE A 490 14.93 -6.43 -7.12
CA ILE A 490 15.19 -7.74 -7.72
C ILE A 490 15.72 -8.67 -6.62
N VAL A 491 14.88 -9.61 -6.19
CA VAL A 491 15.23 -10.59 -5.15
C VAL A 491 15.69 -11.88 -5.81
N GLY A 492 16.97 -11.97 -6.16
CA GLY A 492 17.59 -13.18 -6.72
C GLY A 492 18.01 -14.21 -5.65
N SER A 493 18.13 -13.78 -4.39
CA SER A 493 18.64 -14.56 -3.26
C SER A 493 17.74 -14.44 -2.03
N PRO A 494 17.87 -15.32 -1.01
CA PRO A 494 17.04 -15.24 0.18
C PRO A 494 17.10 -13.87 0.86
N ALA A 495 15.94 -13.25 1.06
CA ALA A 495 15.73 -11.96 1.69
C ALA A 495 14.98 -12.12 3.01
N THR A 496 15.42 -11.39 4.03
CA THR A 496 14.76 -11.34 5.33
C THR A 496 14.48 -9.89 5.71
N LEU A 497 13.22 -9.57 6.01
CA LEU A 497 12.82 -8.34 6.69
C LEU A 497 12.70 -8.68 8.18
N ALA A 498 13.69 -8.23 8.99
CA ALA A 498 13.69 -8.46 10.43
C ALA A 498 12.51 -7.74 11.12
N THR A 499 12.33 -7.93 12.43
CA THR A 499 11.24 -7.31 13.21
C THR A 499 11.17 -5.80 12.95
N THR A 500 10.06 -5.28 12.42
CA THR A 500 9.85 -3.89 11.98
C THR A 500 10.71 -3.38 10.81
N GLY A 501 11.62 -4.20 10.24
CA GLY A 501 12.32 -3.86 9.00
C GLY A 501 11.36 -3.82 7.82
N SER A 502 11.39 -2.76 7.03
CA SER A 502 10.39 -2.49 5.97
C SER A 502 11.05 -2.20 4.62
N ALA A 503 10.27 -2.31 3.55
CA ALA A 503 10.67 -1.93 2.20
C ALA A 503 9.58 -1.03 1.59
N ASN A 504 9.99 0.07 0.97
CA ASN A 504 9.13 0.88 0.13
C ASN A 504 9.59 0.75 -1.32
N VAL A 505 8.74 0.25 -2.21
CA VAL A 505 9.12 -0.10 -3.59
C VAL A 505 8.17 0.58 -4.56
N SER A 506 8.66 1.65 -5.22
CA SER A 506 7.88 2.38 -6.22
C SER A 506 7.78 1.63 -7.57
N GLY A 507 8.71 0.71 -7.85
CA GLY A 507 8.65 -0.19 -9.01
C GLY A 507 8.20 -1.60 -8.65
N ASN A 508 8.77 -2.62 -9.30
CA ASN A 508 8.35 -4.01 -9.14
C ASN A 508 9.21 -4.79 -8.14
N ILE A 509 8.62 -5.80 -7.51
CA ILE A 509 9.35 -6.85 -6.78
C ILE A 509 9.43 -8.07 -7.69
N SER A 510 10.65 -8.51 -8.03
CA SER A 510 10.88 -9.61 -8.98
C SER A 510 11.95 -10.60 -8.50
N GLY A 511 12.27 -11.62 -9.32
CA GLY A 511 13.31 -12.62 -9.02
C GLY A 511 12.77 -13.95 -8.50
N ALA A 512 13.67 -14.79 -7.97
CA ALA A 512 13.38 -16.16 -7.52
C ALA A 512 13.82 -16.45 -6.08
N GLY A 513 14.47 -15.49 -5.41
CA GLY A 513 14.88 -15.60 -4.02
C GLY A 513 13.67 -15.58 -3.08
N ALA A 514 13.72 -16.38 -2.02
CA ALA A 514 12.68 -16.42 -1.00
C ALA A 514 12.63 -15.09 -0.22
N ILE A 515 11.44 -14.62 0.14
CA ILE A 515 11.23 -13.42 0.97
C ILE A 515 10.58 -13.84 2.28
N THR A 516 11.25 -13.59 3.40
CA THR A 516 10.73 -13.84 4.75
C THR A 516 10.53 -12.54 5.50
N MET A 517 9.38 -12.36 6.13
CA MET A 517 9.05 -11.16 6.91
C MET A 517 8.78 -11.51 8.38
N ALA A 518 9.14 -10.58 9.28
CA ALA A 518 8.71 -10.61 10.68
C ALA A 518 7.43 -9.78 10.93
N THR A 519 7.56 -8.48 11.23
CA THR A 519 6.43 -7.57 11.55
C THR A 519 6.38 -6.28 10.72
N GLY A 520 7.38 -6.04 9.87
CA GLY A 520 7.48 -4.83 9.06
C GLY A 520 6.48 -4.77 7.90
N THR A 521 6.60 -3.74 7.07
CA THR A 521 5.70 -3.51 5.93
C THR A 521 6.47 -3.51 4.62
N ILE A 522 5.91 -4.14 3.59
CA ILE A 522 6.26 -3.91 2.20
C ILE A 522 5.22 -2.98 1.61
N PHE A 523 5.63 -1.77 1.23
CA PHE A 523 4.86 -0.86 0.39
C PHE A 523 5.25 -1.13 -1.05
N LEU A 524 4.27 -1.37 -1.92
CA LEU A 524 4.47 -1.76 -3.31
C LEU A 524 3.55 -0.95 -4.22
N GLU A 525 4.14 -0.06 -5.01
CA GLU A 525 3.42 0.71 -6.03
C GLU A 525 3.34 -0.02 -7.37
N GLY A 526 4.34 -0.85 -7.70
CA GLY A 526 4.37 -1.65 -8.92
C GLY A 526 3.74 -3.04 -8.76
N SER A 527 4.29 -4.02 -9.48
CA SER A 527 3.83 -5.41 -9.51
C SER A 527 4.73 -6.34 -8.70
N TRP A 528 4.13 -7.41 -8.16
CA TRP A 528 4.86 -8.51 -7.56
C TRP A 528 4.95 -9.67 -8.56
N THR A 529 6.14 -9.90 -9.10
CA THR A 529 6.45 -11.00 -10.02
C THR A 529 7.59 -11.89 -9.50
N ASN A 530 7.91 -11.80 -8.20
CA ASN A 530 8.86 -12.71 -7.57
C ASN A 530 8.21 -14.11 -7.43
N ASN A 531 8.89 -15.11 -7.97
CA ASN A 531 8.45 -16.50 -7.99
C ASN A 531 9.10 -17.36 -6.89
N GLY A 532 9.81 -16.73 -5.95
CA GLY A 532 10.37 -17.38 -4.77
C GLY A 532 9.31 -17.67 -3.71
N THR A 533 9.67 -18.45 -2.68
CA THR A 533 8.78 -18.67 -1.54
C THR A 533 8.60 -17.38 -0.73
N PHE A 534 7.36 -16.96 -0.52
CA PHE A 534 7.02 -15.85 0.37
C PHE A 534 6.53 -16.38 1.74
N THR A 535 7.21 -15.99 2.82
CA THR A 535 6.85 -16.32 4.20
C THR A 535 6.51 -15.02 4.96
N PRO A 536 5.22 -14.68 5.12
CA PRO A 536 4.81 -13.33 5.53
C PRO A 536 4.99 -13.01 7.03
N GLY A 537 5.23 -14.01 7.88
CA GLY A 537 5.28 -13.83 9.34
C GLY A 537 3.99 -13.19 9.88
N THR A 538 4.10 -11.99 10.45
CA THR A 538 2.98 -11.14 10.90
C THR A 538 2.99 -9.75 10.25
N GLY A 539 3.81 -9.57 9.22
CA GLY A 539 3.99 -8.31 8.52
C GLY A 539 2.82 -7.94 7.60
N THR A 540 2.89 -6.74 7.04
CA THR A 540 1.90 -6.20 6.12
C THR A 540 2.49 -6.09 4.72
N VAL A 541 1.74 -6.54 3.71
CA VAL A 541 1.98 -6.14 2.32
C VAL A 541 0.89 -5.14 1.94
N ASN A 542 1.30 -3.91 1.63
CA ASN A 542 0.42 -2.83 1.23
C ASN A 542 0.61 -2.56 -0.26
N TYR A 543 -0.41 -2.85 -1.06
CA TYR A 543 -0.48 -2.44 -2.46
C TYR A 543 -0.94 -0.99 -2.51
N ASP A 544 0.02 -0.08 -2.69
CA ASP A 544 -0.13 1.37 -2.48
C ASP A 544 0.17 2.22 -3.73
N GLY A 545 0.14 1.60 -4.91
CA GLY A 545 0.23 2.32 -6.18
C GLY A 545 -1.00 3.21 -6.40
N SER A 546 -0.81 4.37 -7.04
CA SER A 546 -1.93 5.26 -7.36
C SER A 546 -2.81 4.73 -8.52
N GLY A 547 -2.22 3.94 -9.42
CA GLY A 547 -2.91 3.26 -10.51
C GLY A 547 -3.45 1.87 -10.14
N ASP A 548 -3.98 1.19 -11.15
CA ASP A 548 -4.44 -0.19 -11.00
C ASP A 548 -3.27 -1.13 -10.74
N GLN A 549 -3.46 -2.10 -9.85
CA GLN A 549 -2.46 -3.09 -9.50
C GLN A 549 -3.06 -4.50 -9.47
N THR A 550 -2.22 -5.48 -9.75
CA THR A 550 -2.56 -6.88 -9.54
C THR A 550 -2.01 -7.33 -8.19
N ILE A 551 -2.89 -7.83 -7.32
CA ILE A 551 -2.50 -8.48 -6.06
C ILE A 551 -2.03 -9.90 -6.40
N ALA A 552 -0.77 -10.20 -6.14
CA ALA A 552 -0.17 -11.49 -6.42
C ALA A 552 -0.82 -12.62 -5.61
N ALA A 553 -0.83 -13.81 -6.22
CA ALA A 553 -1.37 -15.05 -5.67
C ALA A 553 -0.48 -15.61 -4.54
N LEU A 554 -0.52 -14.94 -3.39
CA LEU A 554 0.30 -15.27 -2.21
C LEU A 554 -0.59 -15.53 -1.00
N THR A 555 -0.02 -16.16 0.02
CA THR A 555 -0.60 -16.13 1.36
C THR A 555 -0.03 -14.92 2.10
N TYR A 556 -0.91 -14.02 2.52
CA TYR A 556 -0.56 -12.82 3.27
C TYR A 556 -0.76 -13.08 4.77
N ALA A 557 0.09 -12.47 5.59
CA ALA A 557 -0.26 -12.28 6.99
C ALA A 557 -1.31 -11.16 7.05
N LYS A 558 -0.90 -9.91 6.81
CA LYS A 558 -1.82 -8.79 6.59
C LYS A 558 -1.73 -8.31 5.15
N LEU A 559 -2.88 -8.09 4.52
CA LEU A 559 -3.00 -7.50 3.20
C LEU A 559 -3.63 -6.11 3.35
N GLN A 560 -3.01 -5.09 2.77
CA GLN A 560 -3.54 -3.74 2.77
C GLN A 560 -3.59 -3.21 1.34
N THR A 561 -4.60 -2.38 1.05
CA THR A 561 -4.64 -1.55 -0.17
C THR A 561 -4.72 -0.09 0.22
N SER A 562 -4.01 0.79 -0.50
CA SER A 562 -4.05 2.24 -0.26
C SER A 562 -3.80 3.07 -1.53
N THR A 563 -3.82 4.40 -1.39
CA THR A 563 -3.39 5.39 -2.40
C THR A 563 -4.18 5.49 -3.72
N GLY A 564 -5.23 4.68 -3.91
CA GLY A 564 -6.15 4.78 -5.05
C GLY A 564 -6.17 3.52 -5.93
N GLY A 565 -6.86 3.58 -7.06
CA GLY A 565 -6.85 2.54 -8.11
C GLY A 565 -7.62 1.26 -7.78
N ILE A 566 -7.77 0.41 -8.79
CA ILE A 566 -8.34 -0.94 -8.70
C ILE A 566 -7.21 -1.93 -8.37
N LYS A 567 -7.39 -2.72 -7.31
CA LYS A 567 -6.47 -3.77 -6.88
C LYS A 567 -7.12 -5.12 -7.19
N THR A 568 -6.72 -5.75 -8.28
CA THR A 568 -7.35 -6.97 -8.78
C THR A 568 -6.61 -8.21 -8.28
N LEU A 569 -7.32 -9.18 -7.72
CA LEU A 569 -6.71 -10.47 -7.35
C LEU A 569 -6.25 -11.25 -8.59
N ALA A 570 -5.02 -11.78 -8.56
CA ALA A 570 -4.50 -12.65 -9.64
C ALA A 570 -5.00 -14.11 -9.54
N ALA A 571 -5.36 -14.55 -8.34
CA ALA A 571 -5.88 -15.89 -8.04
C ALA A 571 -6.57 -15.89 -6.67
N ASN A 572 -7.06 -17.06 -6.27
CA ASN A 572 -7.48 -17.31 -4.89
C ASN A 572 -6.39 -16.90 -3.91
N THR A 573 -6.74 -16.05 -2.95
CA THR A 573 -5.79 -15.37 -2.06
C THR A 573 -6.18 -15.62 -0.62
N THR A 574 -5.21 -15.93 0.24
CA THR A 574 -5.44 -16.18 1.66
C THR A 574 -4.80 -15.08 2.50
N ALA A 575 -5.56 -14.52 3.44
CA ALA A 575 -5.07 -13.62 4.47
C ALA A 575 -5.22 -14.27 5.85
N ASN A 576 -4.09 -14.52 6.52
CA ASN A 576 -4.01 -15.16 7.83
C ASN A 576 -4.27 -14.22 9.00
N ASN A 577 -4.34 -12.92 8.73
CA ASN A 577 -4.61 -11.84 9.67
C ASN A 577 -5.59 -10.84 9.01
N ILE A 578 -5.55 -9.58 9.43
CA ILE A 578 -6.46 -8.52 8.97
C ILE A 578 -6.16 -8.13 7.51
N VAL A 579 -7.22 -8.03 6.71
CA VAL A 579 -7.26 -7.32 5.42
C VAL A 579 -7.81 -5.91 5.65
N THR A 580 -7.10 -4.88 5.17
CA THR A 580 -7.53 -3.48 5.27
C THR A 580 -7.63 -2.83 3.90
N LEU A 581 -8.81 -2.33 3.54
CA LEU A 581 -9.02 -1.59 2.30
C LEU A 581 -9.01 -0.09 2.60
N GLY A 582 -8.19 0.67 1.87
CA GLY A 582 -8.15 2.12 1.93
C GLY A 582 -9.41 2.77 1.37
N ALA A 583 -9.73 3.97 1.83
CA ALA A 583 -10.99 4.64 1.46
C ALA A 583 -11.14 4.97 -0.04
N SER A 584 -10.02 5.06 -0.76
CA SER A 584 -9.99 5.39 -2.18
C SER A 584 -9.65 4.20 -3.07
N THR A 585 -9.61 2.98 -2.53
CA THR A 585 -9.28 1.77 -3.31
C THR A 585 -10.51 0.93 -3.61
N THR A 586 -10.46 0.26 -4.76
CA THR A 586 -11.39 -0.83 -5.09
C THR A 586 -10.62 -2.14 -5.08
N LEU A 587 -11.00 -3.10 -4.23
CA LEU A 587 -10.51 -4.48 -4.31
C LEU A 587 -11.40 -5.26 -5.28
N ASP A 588 -10.89 -5.53 -6.47
CA ASP A 588 -11.59 -6.35 -7.44
C ASP A 588 -11.22 -7.82 -7.26
N LEU A 589 -12.20 -8.63 -6.87
CA LEU A 589 -12.00 -10.07 -6.68
C LEU A 589 -11.91 -10.82 -8.01
N SER A 590 -12.21 -10.19 -9.16
CA SER A 590 -12.35 -10.86 -10.45
C SER A 590 -13.32 -12.05 -10.33
N THR A 591 -12.86 -13.29 -10.50
CA THR A 591 -13.64 -14.52 -10.27
C THR A 591 -13.10 -15.36 -9.09
N PHE A 592 -12.22 -14.79 -8.27
CA PHE A 592 -11.47 -15.52 -7.24
C PHE A 592 -12.04 -15.35 -5.83
N THR A 593 -11.60 -16.23 -4.94
CA THR A 593 -11.96 -16.19 -3.52
C THR A 593 -10.86 -15.52 -2.69
N LEU A 594 -11.24 -14.55 -1.85
CA LEU A 594 -10.43 -14.05 -0.74
C LEU A 594 -10.77 -14.82 0.53
N PHE A 595 -9.86 -15.67 0.98
CA PHE A 595 -10.00 -16.42 2.23
C PHE A 595 -9.50 -15.61 3.42
N LEU A 596 -10.40 -15.33 4.35
CA LEU A 596 -10.15 -14.63 5.61
C LEU A 596 -10.10 -15.65 6.74
N THR A 597 -8.92 -16.01 7.23
CA THR A 597 -8.76 -17.10 8.22
C THR A 597 -8.55 -16.61 9.65
N PHE A 598 -8.34 -15.30 9.85
CA PHE A 598 -8.07 -14.71 11.16
C PHE A 598 -9.25 -14.75 12.12
N THR A 599 -9.02 -15.18 13.38
CA THR A 599 -10.01 -15.12 14.47
C THR A 599 -10.17 -13.67 14.95
N GLY A 600 -11.41 -13.17 15.01
CA GLY A 600 -11.71 -11.77 15.37
C GLY A 600 -12.34 -11.03 14.19
N ALA A 601 -11.92 -9.80 13.91
CA ALA A 601 -12.40 -9.00 12.78
C ALA A 601 -11.39 -9.02 11.62
N PRO A 602 -11.47 -9.98 10.67
CA PRO A 602 -10.46 -10.17 9.64
C PRO A 602 -10.53 -9.14 8.50
N LEU A 603 -11.57 -8.31 8.44
CA LEU A 603 -11.78 -7.34 7.36
C LEU A 603 -12.09 -5.96 7.94
N VAL A 604 -11.31 -4.97 7.53
CA VAL A 604 -11.57 -3.54 7.72
C VAL A 604 -11.77 -2.94 6.34
N ASN A 605 -13.02 -2.78 5.91
CA ASN A 605 -13.33 -2.22 4.60
C ASN A 605 -13.68 -0.74 4.69
N ASN A 606 -12.77 0.15 4.25
CA ASN A 606 -13.09 1.57 4.05
C ASN A 606 -13.32 1.92 2.57
N GLY A 607 -13.04 0.99 1.64
CA GLY A 607 -13.14 1.17 0.20
C GLY A 607 -14.28 0.36 -0.41
N ILE A 608 -14.09 -0.10 -1.65
CA ILE A 608 -15.07 -0.88 -2.41
C ILE A 608 -14.55 -2.30 -2.63
N ILE A 609 -15.43 -3.31 -2.53
CA ILE A 609 -15.16 -4.67 -2.99
C ILE A 609 -16.00 -4.91 -4.25
N SER A 610 -15.38 -5.33 -5.34
CA SER A 610 -16.03 -5.52 -6.64
C SER A 610 -15.67 -6.87 -7.29
N GLY A 611 -16.15 -7.08 -8.52
CA GLY A 611 -15.95 -8.30 -9.28
C GLY A 611 -17.12 -9.28 -9.14
N THR A 612 -16.91 -10.52 -9.56
CA THR A 612 -17.87 -11.63 -9.41
C THR A 612 -17.38 -12.73 -8.47
N GLY A 613 -16.22 -12.53 -7.84
CA GLY A 613 -15.58 -13.45 -6.90
C GLY A 613 -16.29 -13.53 -5.55
N GLU A 614 -15.58 -14.08 -4.56
CA GLU A 614 -16.16 -14.38 -3.24
C GLU A 614 -15.24 -13.91 -2.11
N VAL A 615 -15.82 -13.34 -1.06
CA VAL A 615 -15.13 -13.20 0.23
C VAL A 615 -15.57 -14.33 1.14
N ASN A 616 -14.63 -15.15 1.58
CA ASN A 616 -14.89 -16.31 2.43
C ASN A 616 -14.33 -16.09 3.84
N TYR A 617 -15.22 -15.95 4.80
CA TYR A 617 -14.89 -15.97 6.23
C TYR A 617 -14.74 -17.41 6.70
N SER A 618 -13.52 -17.94 6.65
CA SER A 618 -13.19 -19.36 6.88
C SER A 618 -12.42 -19.64 8.18
N GLY A 619 -12.14 -18.60 8.96
CA GLY A 619 -11.49 -18.73 10.28
C GLY A 619 -12.40 -19.34 11.34
N ALA A 620 -11.96 -19.28 12.60
CA ALA A 620 -12.76 -19.76 13.74
C ALA A 620 -13.89 -18.76 14.08
N ASN A 621 -13.88 -18.17 15.27
CA ASN A 621 -14.84 -17.12 15.63
C ASN A 621 -14.49 -15.83 14.89
N GLN A 622 -15.38 -15.35 14.01
CA GLN A 622 -15.14 -14.14 13.22
C GLN A 622 -16.30 -13.16 13.30
N THR A 623 -15.96 -11.88 13.31
CA THR A 623 -16.89 -10.77 13.09
C THR A 623 -16.95 -10.47 11.60
N VAL A 624 -18.14 -10.59 11.01
CA VAL A 624 -18.39 -10.27 9.60
C VAL A 624 -18.56 -8.75 9.47
N ALA A 625 -17.83 -8.13 8.54
CA ALA A 625 -17.90 -6.68 8.36
C ALA A 625 -19.21 -6.29 7.66
N GLY A 626 -19.84 -5.22 8.14
CA GLY A 626 -21.02 -4.63 7.49
C GLY A 626 -20.61 -3.83 6.25
N THR A 627 -20.59 -4.49 5.09
CA THR A 627 -20.23 -3.90 3.82
C THR A 627 -20.90 -4.65 2.66
N THR A 628 -20.58 -4.27 1.43
CA THR A 628 -21.06 -4.92 0.22
C THR A 628 -20.06 -5.96 -0.26
N TYR A 629 -20.53 -7.17 -0.53
CA TYR A 629 -19.76 -8.27 -1.08
C TYR A 629 -20.33 -8.69 -2.44
N PRO A 630 -19.50 -9.04 -3.43
CA PRO A 630 -19.97 -9.70 -4.63
C PRO A 630 -20.66 -11.03 -4.32
N ASN A 631 -19.94 -11.95 -3.67
CA ASN A 631 -20.48 -13.13 -3.01
C ASN A 631 -19.86 -13.24 -1.62
N LEU A 632 -20.62 -13.75 -0.66
CA LEU A 632 -20.15 -13.95 0.71
C LEU A 632 -20.32 -15.41 1.09
N GLU A 633 -19.22 -16.08 1.48
CA GLU A 633 -19.27 -17.36 2.16
C GLU A 633 -18.89 -17.20 3.64
N LEU A 634 -19.69 -17.81 4.52
CA LEU A 634 -19.40 -17.97 5.94
C LEU A 634 -19.16 -19.46 6.22
N SER A 635 -17.89 -19.84 6.35
CA SER A 635 -17.42 -21.23 6.43
C SER A 635 -16.48 -21.49 7.62
N GLY A 636 -15.77 -22.62 7.62
CA GLY A 636 -14.79 -22.95 8.65
C GLY A 636 -15.41 -23.33 10.00
N THR A 637 -14.61 -23.23 11.06
CA THR A 637 -15.02 -23.61 12.43
C THR A 637 -15.54 -22.40 13.20
N GLY A 638 -16.17 -22.59 14.36
CA GLY A 638 -16.62 -21.47 15.20
C GLY A 638 -17.80 -20.67 14.64
N THR A 639 -18.15 -19.58 15.34
CA THR A 639 -19.32 -18.74 15.01
C THR A 639 -18.93 -17.51 14.21
N LYS A 640 -19.66 -17.25 13.12
CA LYS A 640 -19.57 -16.03 12.31
C LYS A 640 -20.63 -15.03 12.78
N THR A 641 -20.21 -13.91 13.33
CA THR A 641 -21.10 -12.95 14.00
C THR A 641 -21.24 -11.69 13.16
N VAL A 642 -22.47 -11.33 12.81
CA VAL A 642 -22.82 -9.99 12.28
C VAL A 642 -23.24 -9.13 13.48
N LEU A 643 -22.52 -8.04 13.76
CA LEU A 643 -22.73 -7.24 14.97
C LEU A 643 -24.02 -6.41 14.91
N ALA A 644 -24.48 -5.96 16.09
CA ALA A 644 -25.67 -5.13 16.19
C ALA A 644 -25.50 -3.81 15.43
N GLY A 645 -26.56 -3.37 14.75
CA GLY A 645 -26.56 -2.14 13.93
C GLY A 645 -25.80 -2.24 12.61
N THR A 646 -25.20 -3.40 12.28
CA THR A 646 -24.50 -3.58 11.00
C THR A 646 -25.41 -4.18 9.93
N THR A 647 -25.19 -3.77 8.67
CA THR A 647 -25.87 -4.34 7.50
C THR A 647 -24.85 -4.98 6.59
N VAL A 648 -25.05 -6.26 6.27
CA VAL A 648 -24.29 -6.98 5.24
C VAL A 648 -25.06 -6.90 3.93
N THR A 649 -24.42 -6.49 2.84
CA THR A 649 -25.05 -6.48 1.51
C THR A 649 -24.32 -7.46 0.60
N THR A 650 -25.04 -8.26 -0.18
CA THR A 650 -24.46 -9.11 -1.22
C THR A 650 -25.13 -8.82 -2.56
N THR A 651 -24.35 -8.51 -3.60
CA THR A 651 -24.88 -8.35 -4.98
C THR A 651 -25.09 -9.70 -5.67
N GLY A 652 -24.49 -10.76 -5.12
CA GLY A 652 -24.67 -12.15 -5.50
C GLY A 652 -25.13 -12.98 -4.30
N ASN A 653 -24.60 -14.20 -4.16
CA ASN A 653 -25.08 -15.18 -3.20
C ASN A 653 -24.50 -14.98 -1.80
N TRP A 654 -25.26 -15.41 -0.80
CA TRP A 654 -24.78 -15.59 0.56
C TRP A 654 -24.81 -17.07 0.95
N ILE A 655 -23.63 -17.67 1.07
CA ILE A 655 -23.44 -19.08 1.36
C ILE A 655 -23.09 -19.23 2.84
N ILE A 656 -23.81 -20.07 3.57
CA ILE A 656 -23.59 -20.28 5.02
C ILE A 656 -23.36 -21.77 5.27
N THR A 657 -22.10 -22.14 5.47
CA THR A 657 -21.65 -23.50 5.76
C THR A 657 -21.22 -23.68 7.22
N SER A 658 -20.95 -22.59 7.97
CA SER A 658 -20.70 -22.60 9.42
C SER A 658 -21.85 -22.05 10.26
N THR A 659 -21.74 -22.13 11.59
CA THR A 659 -22.66 -21.43 12.51
C THR A 659 -22.53 -19.92 12.33
N THR A 660 -23.66 -19.26 12.06
CA THR A 660 -23.75 -17.82 11.86
C THR A 660 -24.78 -17.23 12.82
N SER A 661 -24.40 -16.12 13.48
CA SER A 661 -25.25 -15.38 14.41
C SER A 661 -25.38 -13.93 13.96
N MET A 662 -26.59 -13.50 13.62
CA MET A 662 -26.91 -12.10 13.42
C MET A 662 -27.40 -11.52 14.75
N ALA A 663 -26.67 -10.55 15.31
CA ALA A 663 -27.02 -9.93 16.57
C ALA A 663 -28.33 -9.11 16.50
N THR A 664 -28.78 -8.55 17.63
CA THR A 664 -29.93 -7.65 17.66
C THR A 664 -29.76 -6.51 16.66
N THR A 665 -30.79 -6.17 15.89
CA THR A 665 -30.78 -5.14 14.83
C THR A 665 -29.82 -5.38 13.64
N ALA A 666 -29.01 -6.44 13.61
CA ALA A 666 -28.20 -6.78 12.45
C ALA A 666 -29.09 -7.12 11.24
N ALA A 667 -28.75 -6.60 10.06
CA ALA A 667 -29.55 -6.73 8.85
C ALA A 667 -28.74 -7.31 7.69
N ALA A 668 -29.44 -7.82 6.67
CA ALA A 668 -28.83 -8.25 5.42
C ALA A 668 -29.67 -7.85 4.21
N ASN A 669 -29.02 -7.41 3.14
CA ASN A 669 -29.62 -7.17 1.83
C ASN A 669 -28.93 -8.10 0.82
N ILE A 670 -29.67 -9.03 0.24
CA ILE A 670 -29.12 -10.14 -0.56
C ILE A 670 -29.79 -10.12 -1.92
N ASP A 671 -29.05 -9.76 -2.96
CA ASP A 671 -29.58 -9.75 -4.33
C ASP A 671 -29.64 -11.16 -4.92
N GLY A 672 -28.67 -12.02 -4.58
CA GLY A 672 -28.66 -13.43 -4.93
C GLY A 672 -29.44 -14.31 -3.95
N SER A 673 -29.13 -15.60 -3.93
CA SER A 673 -29.78 -16.59 -3.07
C SER A 673 -29.01 -16.81 -1.76
N ILE A 674 -29.73 -17.23 -0.72
CA ILE A 674 -29.12 -17.75 0.51
C ILE A 674 -29.07 -19.28 0.47
N SER A 675 -27.93 -19.88 0.79
CA SER A 675 -27.72 -21.34 0.69
C SER A 675 -26.79 -21.90 1.79
N GLY A 676 -26.55 -23.21 1.76
CA GLY A 676 -25.59 -23.90 2.64
C GLY A 676 -26.19 -24.54 3.90
N ALA A 677 -25.43 -25.49 4.48
CA ALA A 677 -25.89 -26.36 5.57
C ALA A 677 -25.62 -25.85 6.99
N GLY A 678 -24.90 -24.72 7.16
CA GLY A 678 -24.56 -24.18 8.49
C GLY A 678 -25.79 -23.70 9.27
N ALA A 679 -25.68 -23.48 10.58
CA ALA A 679 -26.77 -22.88 11.36
C ALA A 679 -26.84 -21.36 11.14
N LEU A 680 -28.03 -20.78 11.01
CA LEU A 680 -28.24 -19.33 11.01
C LEU A 680 -29.20 -18.93 12.14
N THR A 681 -28.73 -18.09 13.06
CA THR A 681 -29.54 -17.48 14.11
C THR A 681 -29.75 -16.01 13.83
N MET A 682 -31.00 -15.56 13.79
CA MET A 682 -31.36 -14.15 13.64
C MET A 682 -31.61 -13.46 14.97
N GLY A 683 -31.32 -12.16 15.01
CA GLY A 683 -31.75 -11.22 16.04
C GLY A 683 -33.09 -10.58 15.68
N SER A 684 -33.18 -9.25 15.83
CA SER A 684 -34.39 -8.46 15.55
C SER A 684 -34.36 -7.67 14.24
N GLY A 685 -33.27 -7.76 13.47
CA GLY A 685 -33.14 -7.04 12.19
C GLY A 685 -33.87 -7.72 11.02
N THR A 686 -33.57 -7.28 9.81
CA THR A 686 -34.27 -7.72 8.59
C THR A 686 -33.31 -8.37 7.61
N ILE A 687 -33.70 -9.51 7.04
CA ILE A 687 -33.11 -10.06 5.82
C ILE A 687 -34.01 -9.67 4.65
N ASN A 688 -33.54 -8.78 3.78
CA ASN A 688 -34.15 -8.50 2.48
C ASN A 688 -33.49 -9.40 1.44
N LEU A 689 -34.27 -10.31 0.84
CA LEU A 689 -33.77 -11.32 -0.07
C LEU A 689 -34.45 -11.15 -1.43
N GLN A 690 -33.67 -10.93 -2.49
CA GLN A 690 -34.16 -10.89 -3.88
C GLN A 690 -34.05 -12.25 -4.59
N GLY A 691 -33.09 -13.10 -4.23
CA GLY A 691 -32.99 -14.47 -4.74
C GLY A 691 -33.79 -15.49 -3.93
N ASN A 692 -33.41 -16.78 -3.98
CA ASN A 692 -34.17 -17.85 -3.33
C ASN A 692 -33.62 -18.21 -1.95
N TRP A 693 -34.49 -18.77 -1.10
CA TRP A 693 -34.06 -19.44 0.12
C TRP A 693 -33.78 -20.93 -0.18
N LEU A 694 -32.53 -21.26 -0.41
CA LEU A 694 -32.06 -22.62 -0.74
C LEU A 694 -31.31 -23.27 0.43
N LYS A 695 -31.34 -22.65 1.60
CA LYS A 695 -30.63 -23.10 2.79
C LYS A 695 -31.23 -24.39 3.35
N THR A 696 -30.37 -25.38 3.62
CA THR A 696 -30.75 -26.69 4.21
C THR A 696 -30.40 -26.83 5.69
N GLY A 697 -29.55 -25.93 6.22
CA GLY A 697 -29.17 -25.90 7.63
C GLY A 697 -30.27 -25.36 8.55
N THR A 698 -30.05 -25.45 9.86
CA THR A 698 -31.00 -24.93 10.86
C THR A 698 -31.12 -23.41 10.78
N PHE A 699 -32.36 -22.93 10.89
CA PHE A 699 -32.68 -21.50 10.99
C PHE A 699 -33.40 -21.20 12.30
N THR A 700 -32.82 -20.35 13.13
CA THR A 700 -33.40 -19.88 14.39
C THR A 700 -33.84 -18.43 14.22
N THR A 701 -35.14 -18.17 14.27
CA THR A 701 -35.76 -16.94 13.74
C THR A 701 -35.52 -15.67 14.53
N GLY A 702 -35.16 -15.77 15.82
CA GLY A 702 -35.16 -14.61 16.72
C GLY A 702 -36.49 -13.86 16.69
N THR A 703 -36.43 -12.53 16.59
CA THR A 703 -37.60 -11.63 16.49
C THR A 703 -37.61 -10.79 15.20
N GLY A 704 -36.76 -11.13 14.24
CA GLY A 704 -36.56 -10.38 13.00
C GLY A 704 -37.56 -10.68 11.90
N THR A 705 -37.35 -10.04 10.75
CA THR A 705 -38.18 -10.17 9.54
C THR A 705 -37.37 -10.77 8.41
N VAL A 706 -37.92 -11.77 7.72
CA VAL A 706 -37.42 -12.19 6.41
C VAL A 706 -38.37 -11.64 5.35
N ASN A 707 -37.86 -10.72 4.53
CA ASN A 707 -38.59 -10.06 3.46
C ASN A 707 -38.13 -10.59 2.09
N TYR A 708 -39.01 -11.33 1.43
CA TYR A 708 -38.82 -11.78 0.06
C TYR A 708 -39.24 -10.64 -0.89
N ASN A 709 -38.26 -9.93 -1.45
CA ASN A 709 -38.46 -8.70 -2.22
C ASN A 709 -37.92 -8.76 -3.66
N GLY A 710 -37.63 -9.95 -4.18
CA GLY A 710 -37.28 -10.19 -5.57
C GLY A 710 -38.50 -10.26 -6.49
N THR A 711 -38.30 -10.73 -7.72
CA THR A 711 -39.39 -10.94 -8.69
C THR A 711 -40.15 -12.23 -8.39
N ASP A 712 -39.63 -13.37 -8.83
CA ASP A 712 -40.16 -14.70 -8.51
C ASP A 712 -39.21 -15.38 -7.54
N GLN A 713 -39.75 -15.89 -6.43
CA GLN A 713 -38.92 -16.47 -5.37
C GLN A 713 -39.53 -17.72 -4.78
N LEU A 714 -38.65 -18.64 -4.41
CA LEU A 714 -38.98 -19.78 -3.57
C LEU A 714 -38.79 -19.42 -2.10
N ILE A 715 -39.88 -19.42 -1.34
CA ILE A 715 -39.90 -19.22 0.11
C ILE A 715 -39.52 -20.53 0.79
N GLY A 716 -38.48 -20.50 1.61
CA GLY A 716 -37.99 -21.68 2.33
C GLY A 716 -39.03 -22.29 3.26
N ALA A 717 -39.08 -23.63 3.29
CA ALA A 717 -39.95 -24.43 4.16
C ALA A 717 -39.42 -24.47 5.61
N ILE A 718 -39.42 -23.30 6.26
CA ILE A 718 -38.90 -23.08 7.61
C ILE A 718 -39.93 -22.33 8.45
N SER A 719 -39.66 -22.24 9.76
CA SER A 719 -40.41 -21.32 10.61
C SER A 719 -39.85 -19.90 10.45
N TYR A 720 -40.74 -18.92 10.45
CA TYR A 720 -40.41 -17.49 10.49
C TYR A 720 -40.93 -16.88 11.79
N TYR A 721 -40.27 -15.83 12.25
CA TYR A 721 -40.89 -14.93 13.22
C TYR A 721 -41.84 -14.01 12.48
N LYS A 722 -41.31 -13.07 11.68
CA LYS A 722 -42.09 -12.31 10.70
C LYS A 722 -41.69 -12.72 9.28
N LEU A 723 -42.69 -12.96 8.44
CA LEU A 723 -42.52 -13.19 7.00
C LEU A 723 -43.13 -12.01 6.26
N GLN A 724 -42.37 -11.40 5.37
CA GLN A 724 -42.85 -10.33 4.51
C GLN A 724 -42.59 -10.70 3.05
N THR A 725 -43.54 -10.36 2.18
CA THR A 725 -43.38 -10.45 0.73
C THR A 725 -43.65 -9.07 0.15
N SER A 726 -42.76 -8.64 -0.73
CA SER A 726 -42.77 -7.29 -1.32
C SER A 726 -42.37 -7.36 -2.80
N ASN A 727 -42.62 -6.26 -3.52
CA ASN A 727 -42.35 -6.11 -4.96
C ASN A 727 -43.14 -7.09 -5.85
N ALA A 728 -43.22 -6.78 -7.15
CA ALA A 728 -43.95 -7.58 -8.12
C ALA A 728 -43.40 -9.01 -8.24
N GLY A 729 -44.25 -9.93 -8.68
CA GLY A 729 -43.93 -11.33 -8.94
C GLY A 729 -44.36 -12.30 -7.84
N THR A 730 -44.17 -13.59 -8.09
CA THR A 730 -44.76 -14.68 -7.30
C THR A 730 -43.76 -15.24 -6.29
N LYS A 731 -44.15 -15.25 -5.02
CA LYS A 731 -43.35 -15.79 -3.91
C LYS A 731 -43.99 -17.11 -3.49
N THR A 732 -43.45 -18.23 -3.96
CA THR A 732 -44.06 -19.56 -3.81
C THR A 732 -43.48 -20.29 -2.61
N LEU A 733 -44.33 -20.90 -1.77
CA LEU A 733 -43.86 -21.76 -0.68
C LEU A 733 -43.20 -23.03 -1.22
N ALA A 734 -42.03 -23.39 -0.69
CA ALA A 734 -41.34 -24.66 -0.98
C ALA A 734 -41.86 -25.85 -0.15
N GLY A 735 -42.74 -25.58 0.81
CA GLY A 735 -43.20 -26.52 1.81
C GLY A 735 -44.10 -25.85 2.84
N ASN A 736 -44.52 -26.60 3.87
CA ASN A 736 -45.30 -26.02 4.96
C ASN A 736 -44.48 -24.95 5.70
N VAL A 737 -45.11 -23.82 5.98
CA VAL A 737 -44.49 -22.68 6.64
C VAL A 737 -45.29 -22.31 7.89
N THR A 738 -44.58 -22.04 8.99
CA THR A 738 -45.17 -21.46 10.20
C THR A 738 -44.58 -20.07 10.42
N ALA A 739 -45.43 -19.05 10.54
CA ALA A 739 -45.00 -17.70 10.91
C ALA A 739 -45.52 -17.38 12.32
N THR A 740 -44.62 -17.39 13.30
CA THR A 740 -45.00 -17.26 14.72
C THR A 740 -45.46 -15.85 15.11
N ASN A 741 -45.18 -14.86 14.26
CA ASN A 741 -45.68 -13.50 14.33
C ASN A 741 -46.39 -13.15 13.00
N THR A 742 -46.33 -11.90 12.55
CA THR A 742 -47.09 -11.42 11.39
C THR A 742 -46.54 -11.94 10.06
N VAL A 743 -47.43 -12.33 9.16
CA VAL A 743 -47.20 -12.46 7.72
C VAL A 743 -47.73 -11.22 7.03
N THR A 744 -46.90 -10.52 6.25
CA THR A 744 -47.30 -9.34 5.47
C THR A 744 -47.12 -9.61 3.98
N VAL A 745 -48.20 -9.44 3.21
CA VAL A 745 -48.21 -9.58 1.74
C VAL A 745 -48.49 -8.21 1.13
N ASN A 746 -47.46 -7.53 0.64
CA ASN A 746 -47.58 -6.17 0.11
C ASN A 746 -47.99 -6.18 -1.38
N THR A 747 -48.81 -5.24 -1.81
CA THR A 747 -49.04 -4.98 -3.25
C THR A 747 -47.71 -4.64 -3.94
N PRO A 748 -47.45 -5.11 -5.18
CA PRO A 748 -48.27 -5.98 -6.04
C PRO A 748 -47.88 -7.48 -5.96
N THR A 749 -47.37 -7.94 -4.82
CA THR A 749 -46.88 -9.32 -4.65
C THR A 749 -47.99 -10.36 -4.72
N ILE A 750 -47.66 -11.54 -5.24
CA ILE A 750 -48.48 -12.75 -5.15
C ILE A 750 -47.79 -13.73 -4.19
N LEU A 751 -48.43 -14.08 -3.07
CA LEU A 751 -47.99 -15.17 -2.19
C LEU A 751 -48.61 -16.50 -2.67
N GLY A 752 -47.82 -17.33 -3.34
CA GLY A 752 -48.25 -18.63 -3.85
C GLY A 752 -48.09 -19.71 -2.78
N LEU A 753 -49.19 -20.34 -2.35
CA LEU A 753 -49.13 -21.43 -1.36
C LEU A 753 -48.89 -22.81 -1.98
N ASP A 754 -48.97 -22.93 -3.31
CA ASP A 754 -48.94 -24.20 -4.05
C ASP A 754 -49.91 -25.24 -3.46
N ILE A 755 -49.43 -26.31 -2.83
CA ILE A 755 -50.24 -27.30 -2.10
C ILE A 755 -50.04 -27.25 -0.57
N TYR A 756 -49.26 -26.29 -0.09
CA TYR A 756 -48.74 -26.25 1.27
C TYR A 756 -49.60 -25.45 2.25
N THR A 757 -49.31 -25.63 3.54
CA THR A 757 -49.99 -24.92 4.62
C THR A 757 -49.17 -23.74 5.13
N LEU A 758 -49.80 -22.57 5.20
CA LEU A 758 -49.34 -21.41 5.94
C LEU A 758 -50.00 -21.40 7.33
N THR A 759 -49.22 -21.69 8.38
CA THR A 759 -49.72 -21.75 9.77
C THR A 759 -49.47 -20.43 10.50
N LEU A 760 -50.53 -19.90 11.11
CA LEU A 760 -50.60 -18.58 11.73
C LEU A 760 -51.04 -18.69 13.20
N PRO A 761 -50.12 -18.87 14.16
CA PRO A 761 -50.44 -18.95 15.59
C PRO A 761 -50.53 -17.59 16.32
N LEU A 762 -50.09 -16.47 15.72
CA LEU A 762 -50.06 -15.17 16.39
C LEU A 762 -51.48 -14.68 16.76
N THR A 763 -51.64 -14.11 17.96
CA THR A 763 -52.88 -13.49 18.44
C THR A 763 -53.17 -12.15 17.75
N GLY A 764 -54.44 -11.74 17.68
CA GLY A 764 -54.83 -10.53 16.93
C GLY A 764 -54.85 -10.78 15.43
N THR A 765 -54.17 -9.97 14.62
CA THR A 765 -54.20 -10.06 13.15
C THR A 765 -52.89 -10.64 12.61
N PRO A 766 -52.75 -11.97 12.49
CA PRO A 766 -51.50 -12.62 12.08
C PRO A 766 -51.16 -12.47 10.60
N LEU A 767 -52.13 -12.08 9.77
CA LEU A 767 -51.97 -11.96 8.32
C LEU A 767 -52.40 -10.56 7.88
N ILE A 768 -51.53 -9.84 7.19
CA ILE A 768 -51.80 -8.51 6.66
C ILE A 768 -51.62 -8.58 5.15
N ILE A 769 -52.69 -8.33 4.39
CA ILE A 769 -52.68 -8.50 2.93
C ILE A 769 -53.12 -7.21 2.27
N THR A 770 -52.25 -6.70 1.39
CA THR A 770 -52.57 -5.71 0.36
C THR A 770 -52.23 -6.25 -1.05
N GLY A 771 -51.41 -7.29 -1.15
CA GLY A 771 -51.19 -8.06 -2.38
C GLY A 771 -52.25 -9.16 -2.58
N THR A 772 -51.84 -10.30 -3.13
CA THR A 772 -52.74 -11.44 -3.41
C THR A 772 -52.18 -12.75 -2.85
N ILE A 773 -53.07 -13.69 -2.55
CA ILE A 773 -52.72 -15.08 -2.24
C ILE A 773 -53.18 -15.95 -3.40
N SER A 774 -52.38 -16.93 -3.81
CA SER A 774 -52.69 -17.87 -4.88
C SER A 774 -52.29 -19.30 -4.53
N GLY A 775 -52.57 -20.23 -5.43
CA GLY A 775 -52.31 -21.65 -5.24
C GLY A 775 -53.46 -22.37 -4.53
N THR A 776 -53.31 -23.69 -4.40
CA THR A 776 -54.30 -24.62 -3.83
C THR A 776 -54.05 -24.96 -2.35
N GLY A 777 -53.13 -24.25 -1.70
CA GLY A 777 -52.71 -24.49 -0.33
C GLY A 777 -53.75 -24.07 0.72
N THR A 778 -53.37 -24.23 1.99
CA THR A 778 -54.23 -23.93 3.14
C THR A 778 -53.66 -22.77 3.94
N VAL A 779 -54.50 -21.78 4.25
CA VAL A 779 -54.20 -20.82 5.32
C VAL A 779 -54.83 -21.34 6.61
N LEU A 780 -53.99 -21.60 7.62
CA LEU A 780 -54.38 -22.17 8.91
C LEU A 780 -54.22 -21.12 10.01
N TYR A 781 -55.32 -20.59 10.53
CA TYR A 781 -55.33 -19.76 11.74
C TYR A 781 -55.42 -20.67 12.97
N SER A 782 -54.34 -20.78 13.74
CA SER A 782 -54.17 -21.77 14.81
C SER A 782 -53.94 -21.19 16.21
N GLY A 783 -54.11 -19.88 16.39
CA GLY A 783 -53.78 -19.19 17.62
C GLY A 783 -54.56 -19.68 18.84
N GLY A 784 -53.85 -19.82 19.97
CA GLY A 784 -54.43 -20.21 21.25
C GLY A 784 -55.29 -19.10 21.90
N ALA A 785 -55.04 -17.84 21.55
CA ALA A 785 -55.90 -16.70 21.90
C ALA A 785 -56.60 -16.15 20.65
N ALA A 786 -57.50 -15.17 20.84
CA ALA A 786 -58.34 -14.65 19.78
C ALA A 786 -57.53 -14.15 18.56
N GLN A 787 -58.05 -14.43 17.36
CA GLN A 787 -57.51 -13.97 16.09
C GLN A 787 -58.60 -13.27 15.26
N THR A 788 -58.21 -12.22 14.55
CA THR A 788 -59.01 -11.56 13.52
C THR A 788 -58.60 -12.11 12.16
N ILE A 789 -59.59 -12.53 11.38
CA ILE A 789 -59.41 -13.09 10.05
C ILE A 789 -59.36 -11.95 9.03
N THR A 790 -58.38 -12.01 8.15
CA THR A 790 -58.10 -10.95 7.18
C THR A 790 -59.02 -11.12 5.98
N GLU A 791 -59.56 -10.03 5.48
CA GLU A 791 -60.34 -10.03 4.24
C GLU A 791 -59.43 -10.41 3.06
N ALA A 792 -59.71 -11.55 2.44
CA ALA A 792 -58.97 -12.07 1.29
C ALA A 792 -59.74 -13.19 0.59
N SER A 793 -59.21 -13.58 -0.57
CA SER A 793 -59.57 -14.84 -1.25
C SER A 793 -58.60 -15.94 -0.84
N TYR A 794 -59.12 -16.95 -0.15
CA TYR A 794 -58.41 -18.16 0.27
C TYR A 794 -58.81 -19.32 -0.65
N TYR A 795 -57.91 -20.27 -0.90
CA TYR A 795 -58.29 -21.55 -1.52
C TYR A 795 -58.88 -22.48 -0.48
N ASN A 796 -58.04 -23.03 0.40
CA ASN A 796 -58.49 -23.67 1.64
C ASN A 796 -58.28 -22.73 2.82
N LEU A 797 -59.30 -22.60 3.69
CA LEU A 797 -59.20 -21.87 4.95
C LEU A 797 -59.52 -22.81 6.10
N GLN A 798 -58.63 -22.89 7.08
CA GLN A 798 -58.81 -23.74 8.25
C GLN A 798 -58.60 -22.95 9.55
N PHE A 799 -59.47 -23.22 10.52
CA PHE A 799 -59.40 -22.66 11.87
C PHE A 799 -59.13 -23.76 12.89
N SER A 800 -58.19 -23.52 13.80
CA SER A 800 -57.85 -24.40 14.91
C SER A 800 -57.36 -23.62 16.14
N GLY A 801 -57.01 -24.33 17.22
CA GLY A 801 -56.61 -23.71 18.49
C GLY A 801 -57.79 -23.23 19.33
N ALA A 802 -57.53 -22.87 20.59
CA ALA A 802 -58.58 -22.53 21.56
C ALA A 802 -59.16 -21.11 21.35
N GLY A 803 -58.42 -20.21 20.69
CA GLY A 803 -58.82 -18.82 20.56
C GLY A 803 -59.91 -18.61 19.52
N THR A 804 -60.86 -17.70 19.82
CA THR A 804 -61.93 -17.33 18.89
C THR A 804 -61.37 -16.74 17.59
N LYS A 805 -61.84 -17.24 16.46
CA LYS A 805 -61.55 -16.71 15.12
C LYS A 805 -62.65 -15.76 14.70
N THR A 806 -62.32 -14.49 14.49
CA THR A 806 -63.31 -13.44 14.26
C THR A 806 -63.24 -12.94 12.82
N ILE A 807 -64.32 -13.13 12.08
CA ILE A 807 -64.57 -12.39 10.84
C ILE A 807 -65.24 -11.08 11.30
N ALA A 808 -64.52 -9.96 11.13
CA ALA A 808 -64.93 -8.69 11.69
C ALA A 808 -66.15 -8.09 10.97
N ASP A 809 -66.77 -7.09 11.58
CA ASP A 809 -67.85 -6.33 10.95
C ASP A 809 -67.38 -5.71 9.62
N ALA A 810 -68.29 -5.69 8.64
CA ALA A 810 -68.05 -5.22 7.27
C ALA A 810 -66.93 -5.93 6.50
N THR A 811 -66.49 -7.13 6.93
CA THR A 811 -65.50 -7.94 6.18
C THR A 811 -66.14 -9.08 5.41
N THR A 812 -65.67 -9.37 4.20
CA THR A 812 -66.14 -10.52 3.41
C THR A 812 -64.98 -11.42 3.00
N ILE A 813 -64.88 -12.60 3.59
CA ILE A 813 -63.90 -13.60 3.14
C ILE A 813 -64.45 -14.40 1.95
N THR A 814 -63.57 -14.75 1.01
CA THR A 814 -63.90 -15.70 -0.06
C THR A 814 -63.06 -16.96 0.13
N VAL A 815 -63.68 -18.12 0.11
CA VAL A 815 -63.03 -19.43 0.19
C VAL A 815 -63.41 -20.23 -1.06
N THR A 816 -62.44 -20.39 -1.96
CA THR A 816 -62.67 -20.98 -3.29
C THR A 816 -62.62 -22.51 -3.32
N ASN A 817 -62.36 -23.12 -2.17
CA ASN A 817 -62.52 -24.54 -1.94
C ASN A 817 -63.14 -24.75 -0.54
N ASN A 818 -62.46 -25.46 0.37
CA ASN A 818 -63.06 -25.87 1.64
C ASN A 818 -62.78 -24.87 2.77
N TRP A 819 -63.83 -24.56 3.53
CA TRP A 819 -63.72 -23.83 4.80
C TRP A 819 -63.92 -24.79 5.99
N ILE A 820 -62.85 -25.04 6.72
CA ILE A 820 -62.86 -25.95 7.87
C ILE A 820 -62.87 -25.13 9.17
N ILE A 821 -64.03 -25.07 9.81
CA ILE A 821 -64.26 -24.37 11.08
C ILE A 821 -63.97 -25.33 12.24
N GLY A 822 -62.69 -25.52 12.56
CA GLY A 822 -62.25 -26.43 13.63
C GLY A 822 -62.25 -25.80 15.04
N SER A 823 -62.35 -24.46 15.15
CA SER A 823 -62.38 -23.73 16.42
C SER A 823 -63.56 -22.77 16.51
N THR A 824 -63.82 -22.23 17.71
CA THR A 824 -64.83 -21.20 17.92
C THR A 824 -64.62 -20.03 16.95
N THR A 825 -65.68 -19.68 16.22
CA THR A 825 -65.68 -18.67 15.18
C THR A 825 -66.85 -17.71 15.38
N SER A 826 -66.57 -16.42 15.28
CA SER A 826 -67.55 -15.34 15.40
C SER A 826 -67.55 -14.51 14.12
N MET A 827 -68.71 -14.36 13.48
CA MET A 827 -68.92 -13.40 12.40
C MET A 827 -69.62 -12.18 12.99
N ALA A 828 -68.86 -11.13 13.27
CA ALA A 828 -69.37 -9.93 13.95
C ALA A 828 -70.17 -9.05 12.97
N GLY A 829 -71.28 -8.46 13.43
CA GLY A 829 -72.08 -7.53 12.63
C GLY A 829 -72.39 -8.08 11.24
N THR A 830 -72.06 -7.31 10.21
CA THR A 830 -72.24 -7.63 8.78
C THR A 830 -71.15 -8.53 8.18
N GLY A 831 -70.21 -9.05 8.99
CA GLY A 831 -69.16 -9.97 8.54
C GLY A 831 -69.73 -11.18 7.78
N SER A 832 -69.16 -11.49 6.62
CA SER A 832 -69.72 -12.40 5.61
C SER A 832 -68.68 -13.37 5.05
N ALA A 833 -69.15 -14.45 4.43
CA ALA A 833 -68.31 -15.45 3.76
C ALA A 833 -68.94 -15.95 2.45
N ILE A 834 -68.13 -16.11 1.42
CA ILE A 834 -68.48 -16.79 0.17
C ILE A 834 -67.66 -18.07 0.09
N VAL A 835 -68.29 -19.23 -0.02
CA VAL A 835 -67.63 -20.54 -0.01
C VAL A 835 -68.10 -21.34 -1.22
N THR A 836 -67.17 -21.70 -2.11
CA THR A 836 -67.54 -22.40 -3.37
C THR A 836 -67.48 -23.93 -3.26
N ALA A 837 -66.91 -24.49 -2.20
CA ALA A 837 -67.03 -25.91 -1.85
C ALA A 837 -67.63 -26.08 -0.45
N ASP A 838 -67.09 -26.94 0.40
CA ASP A 838 -67.76 -27.37 1.63
C ASP A 838 -67.43 -26.48 2.85
N VAL A 839 -68.42 -26.34 3.73
CA VAL A 839 -68.24 -25.82 5.10
C VAL A 839 -68.31 -26.97 6.07
N SER A 840 -67.23 -27.22 6.81
CA SER A 840 -67.09 -28.38 7.70
C SER A 840 -66.45 -28.01 9.04
N GLY A 841 -66.26 -28.99 9.92
CA GLY A 841 -65.53 -28.84 11.18
C GLY A 841 -66.39 -28.83 12.45
N ALA A 842 -65.73 -29.00 13.59
CA ALA A 842 -66.36 -29.20 14.90
C ALA A 842 -66.42 -27.93 15.79
N GLY A 843 -65.77 -26.83 15.40
CA GLY A 843 -65.73 -25.59 16.17
C GLY A 843 -67.09 -24.88 16.18
N ALA A 844 -67.44 -24.15 17.24
CA ALA A 844 -68.70 -23.39 17.27
C ALA A 844 -68.68 -22.22 16.27
N LEU A 845 -69.81 -21.91 15.61
CA LEU A 845 -69.95 -20.74 14.73
C LEU A 845 -71.11 -19.87 15.20
N THR A 846 -70.85 -18.60 15.47
CA THR A 846 -71.87 -17.59 15.79
C THR A 846 -71.90 -16.51 14.71
N MET A 847 -73.09 -16.15 14.24
CA MET A 847 -73.29 -15.10 13.24
C MET A 847 -73.93 -13.83 13.81
N GLY A 848 -73.57 -12.69 13.22
CA GLY A 848 -74.24 -11.40 13.40
C GLY A 848 -75.40 -11.22 12.42
N SER A 849 -75.36 -10.18 11.59
CA SER A 849 -76.31 -9.87 10.51
C SER A 849 -75.79 -10.13 9.09
N GLY A 850 -74.53 -10.54 8.94
CA GLY A 850 -73.92 -10.85 7.64
C GLY A 850 -74.43 -12.15 6.98
N THR A 851 -73.80 -12.52 5.86
CA THR A 851 -74.24 -13.62 4.99
C THR A 851 -73.17 -14.68 4.81
N ILE A 852 -73.54 -15.96 4.88
CA ILE A 852 -72.73 -17.07 4.33
C ILE A 852 -73.38 -17.54 3.04
N SER A 853 -72.70 -17.36 1.91
CA SER A 853 -73.09 -17.91 0.62
C SER A 853 -72.29 -19.19 0.36
N LEU A 854 -72.98 -20.32 0.19
CA LEU A 854 -72.36 -21.66 0.11
C LEU A 854 -72.74 -22.37 -1.19
N ALA A 855 -71.76 -22.81 -1.97
CA ALA A 855 -71.96 -23.58 -3.21
C ALA A 855 -71.74 -25.10 -3.04
N GLY A 856 -70.99 -25.55 -2.02
CA GLY A 856 -70.88 -26.96 -1.66
C GLY A 856 -71.84 -27.37 -0.54
N SER A 857 -71.41 -28.34 0.27
CA SER A 857 -72.19 -28.94 1.34
C SER A 857 -71.86 -28.31 2.70
N TRP A 858 -72.86 -28.24 3.57
CA TRP A 858 -72.66 -27.91 4.98
C TRP A 858 -72.61 -29.20 5.79
N THR A 859 -71.40 -29.59 6.20
CA THR A 859 -71.11 -30.83 6.96
C THR A 859 -70.56 -30.55 8.36
N LYS A 860 -70.65 -29.30 8.80
CA LYS A 860 -70.19 -28.84 10.11
C LYS A 860 -70.96 -29.54 11.23
N THR A 861 -70.24 -30.05 12.24
CA THR A 861 -70.80 -30.80 13.37
C THR A 861 -70.87 -30.02 14.68
N GLY A 862 -70.10 -28.93 14.81
CA GLY A 862 -70.15 -28.07 16.00
C GLY A 862 -71.41 -27.20 16.06
N THR A 863 -71.70 -26.61 17.23
CA THR A 863 -72.83 -25.70 17.43
C THR A 863 -72.85 -24.56 16.40
N PHE A 864 -74.03 -24.23 15.88
CA PHE A 864 -74.29 -23.08 15.02
C PHE A 864 -75.33 -22.17 15.68
N THR A 865 -74.98 -20.89 15.83
CA THR A 865 -75.86 -19.84 16.38
C THR A 865 -76.09 -18.80 15.29
N ALA A 866 -77.29 -18.80 14.70
CA ALA A 866 -77.61 -18.02 13.50
C ALA A 866 -77.62 -16.49 13.68
N GLY A 867 -77.79 -15.99 14.91
CA GLY A 867 -77.96 -14.56 15.18
C GLY A 867 -79.10 -13.96 14.33
N THR A 868 -78.78 -12.92 13.57
CA THR A 868 -79.70 -12.26 12.62
C THR A 868 -79.29 -12.41 11.15
N GLY A 869 -78.36 -13.33 10.88
CA GLY A 869 -77.70 -13.46 9.57
C GLY A 869 -78.48 -14.31 8.57
N THR A 870 -77.94 -14.35 7.36
CA THR A 870 -78.47 -15.12 6.23
C THR A 870 -77.55 -16.27 5.85
N ILE A 871 -78.11 -17.46 5.67
CA ILE A 871 -77.43 -18.54 4.94
C ILE A 871 -78.04 -18.62 3.55
N ASN A 872 -77.23 -18.41 2.52
CA ASN A 872 -77.63 -18.47 1.12
C ASN A 872 -77.01 -19.70 0.44
N TYR A 873 -77.86 -20.60 -0.03
CA TYR A 873 -77.47 -21.80 -0.78
C TYR A 873 -77.39 -21.47 -2.27
N ILE A 874 -76.17 -21.38 -2.80
CA ILE A 874 -75.86 -20.83 -4.13
C ILE A 874 -75.36 -21.88 -5.15
N GLY A 875 -75.20 -23.14 -4.74
CA GLY A 875 -74.73 -24.22 -5.62
C GLY A 875 -75.79 -24.61 -6.65
N THR A 876 -75.51 -25.56 -7.55
CA THR A 876 -76.52 -26.01 -8.52
C THR A 876 -77.51 -26.98 -7.87
N THR A 877 -77.00 -28.12 -7.39
CA THR A 877 -77.75 -29.09 -6.58
C THR A 877 -77.19 -29.12 -5.18
N GLN A 878 -78.01 -28.90 -4.16
CA GLN A 878 -77.55 -28.90 -2.77
C GLN A 878 -78.57 -29.47 -1.81
N THR A 879 -78.06 -30.01 -0.73
CA THR A 879 -78.86 -30.38 0.44
C THR A 879 -78.79 -29.25 1.46
N ILE A 880 -79.95 -28.71 1.84
CA ILE A 880 -80.07 -27.71 2.91
C ILE A 880 -79.86 -28.41 4.25
N ALA A 881 -78.85 -27.98 4.99
CA ALA A 881 -78.44 -28.62 6.23
C ALA A 881 -79.44 -28.44 7.37
N THR A 882 -79.38 -29.40 8.30
CA THR A 882 -80.25 -29.52 9.47
C THR A 882 -79.81 -28.60 10.61
N ILE A 883 -79.93 -27.30 10.40
CA ILE A 883 -79.64 -26.25 11.38
C ILE A 883 -80.84 -25.30 11.51
N ALA A 884 -80.90 -24.55 12.61
CA ALA A 884 -81.88 -23.49 12.75
C ALA A 884 -81.41 -22.25 11.98
N TYR A 885 -82.26 -21.70 11.11
CA TYR A 885 -81.96 -20.52 10.32
C TYR A 885 -82.68 -19.30 10.90
N TYR A 886 -82.01 -18.14 10.90
CA TYR A 886 -82.70 -16.87 11.07
C TYR A 886 -83.29 -16.43 9.73
N LYS A 887 -82.43 -16.14 8.74
CA LYS A 887 -82.82 -16.03 7.33
C LYS A 887 -82.19 -17.18 6.53
N LEU A 888 -82.97 -17.74 5.63
CA LEU A 888 -82.53 -18.76 4.68
C LEU A 888 -82.82 -18.24 3.28
N GLU A 889 -81.83 -18.31 2.40
CA GLU A 889 -81.98 -17.97 1.00
C GLU A 889 -81.53 -19.14 0.13
N THR A 890 -82.24 -19.34 -0.97
CA THR A 890 -81.77 -20.18 -2.08
C THR A 890 -81.59 -19.30 -3.29
N SER A 891 -80.49 -19.48 -4.00
CA SER A 891 -80.22 -18.77 -5.24
C SER A 891 -79.44 -19.65 -6.21
N SER A 892 -79.15 -19.11 -7.40
CA SER A 892 -78.61 -19.85 -8.56
C SER A 892 -79.54 -20.97 -9.05
N SER A 893 -79.38 -21.40 -10.30
CA SER A 893 -80.20 -22.47 -10.89
C SER A 893 -80.02 -23.80 -10.18
N GLY A 894 -81.08 -24.60 -10.12
CA GLY A 894 -81.04 -26.00 -9.66
C GLY A 894 -81.69 -26.22 -8.29
N VAL A 895 -81.76 -27.48 -7.88
CA VAL A 895 -82.61 -27.95 -6.78
C VAL A 895 -81.89 -27.91 -5.44
N LYS A 896 -82.54 -27.32 -4.43
CA LYS A 896 -82.10 -27.21 -3.04
C LYS A 896 -83.06 -28.01 -2.17
N THR A 897 -82.63 -29.17 -1.69
CA THR A 897 -83.50 -30.14 -1.03
C THR A 897 -83.31 -30.10 0.48
N LEU A 898 -84.38 -30.06 1.26
CA LEU A 898 -84.28 -30.15 2.73
C LEU A 898 -83.75 -31.53 3.16
N ALA A 899 -82.77 -31.58 4.07
CA ALA A 899 -82.30 -32.84 4.68
C ALA A 899 -83.22 -33.39 5.78
N ALA A 900 -83.93 -32.50 6.48
CA ALA A 900 -84.82 -32.84 7.59
C ALA A 900 -85.81 -31.69 7.85
N GLY A 901 -86.61 -31.81 8.91
CA GLY A 901 -87.42 -30.72 9.42
C GLY A 901 -86.57 -29.47 9.67
N THR A 902 -87.01 -28.33 9.14
CA THR A 902 -86.23 -27.09 9.08
C THR A 902 -87.03 -25.93 9.66
N THR A 903 -86.40 -25.12 10.51
CA THR A 903 -87.01 -23.91 11.08
C THR A 903 -86.31 -22.67 10.53
N VAL A 904 -87.12 -21.72 10.04
CA VAL A 904 -86.68 -20.37 9.66
C VAL A 904 -87.40 -19.37 10.54
N SER A 905 -86.64 -18.66 11.36
CA SER A 905 -87.19 -17.76 12.40
C SER A 905 -87.53 -16.37 11.92
N ASN A 906 -87.09 -15.99 10.72
CA ASN A 906 -87.44 -14.74 10.07
C ASN A 906 -88.00 -15.01 8.67
N VAL A 907 -87.20 -14.82 7.61
CA VAL A 907 -87.65 -14.95 6.21
C VAL A 907 -86.90 -16.07 5.50
N LEU A 908 -87.65 -16.92 4.81
CA LEU A 908 -87.16 -17.79 3.74
C LEU A 908 -87.39 -17.08 2.39
N THR A 909 -86.31 -16.80 1.65
CA THR A 909 -86.39 -16.27 0.28
C THR A 909 -85.93 -17.31 -0.72
N ILE A 910 -86.78 -17.65 -1.68
CA ILE A 910 -86.44 -18.53 -2.80
C ILE A 910 -86.22 -17.64 -4.02
N ASN A 911 -84.97 -17.39 -4.40
CA ASN A 911 -84.68 -16.53 -5.54
C ASN A 911 -84.80 -17.29 -6.86
N SER A 912 -85.25 -16.62 -7.93
CA SER A 912 -85.17 -17.17 -9.28
C SER A 912 -83.71 -17.28 -9.73
N PRO A 913 -83.29 -18.36 -10.45
CA PRO A 913 -84.07 -19.50 -10.93
C PRO A 913 -83.91 -20.76 -10.03
N SER A 914 -83.72 -20.60 -8.72
CA SER A 914 -83.56 -21.74 -7.81
C SER A 914 -84.88 -22.48 -7.58
N THR A 915 -84.79 -23.78 -7.30
CA THR A 915 -85.91 -24.61 -6.84
C THR A 915 -85.64 -25.05 -5.42
N ILE A 916 -86.57 -24.84 -4.48
CA ILE A 916 -86.54 -25.50 -3.18
C ILE A 916 -87.46 -26.74 -3.21
N ASP A 917 -86.94 -27.89 -2.78
CA ASP A 917 -87.72 -29.11 -2.59
C ASP A 917 -87.78 -29.48 -1.11
N LEU A 918 -88.99 -29.56 -0.57
CA LEU A 918 -89.22 -29.89 0.83
C LEU A 918 -89.20 -31.42 1.09
N SER A 919 -89.19 -32.23 0.03
CA SER A 919 -89.22 -33.71 -0.02
C SER A 919 -90.39 -34.35 0.76
N GLY A 920 -90.34 -34.31 2.09
CA GLY A 920 -91.42 -34.78 2.96
C GLY A 920 -91.33 -34.19 4.37
N PHE A 921 -90.48 -33.18 4.57
CA PHE A 921 -90.13 -32.67 5.88
C PHE A 921 -91.00 -31.49 6.30
N THR A 922 -91.07 -31.22 7.61
CA THR A 922 -91.75 -30.04 8.11
C THR A 922 -90.88 -28.79 7.95
N LEU A 923 -91.35 -27.81 7.18
CA LEU A 923 -90.80 -26.45 7.14
C LEU A 923 -91.58 -25.59 8.15
N THR A 924 -90.93 -25.14 9.21
CA THR A 924 -91.51 -24.25 10.22
C THR A 924 -91.06 -22.81 9.99
N LEU A 925 -92.02 -21.94 9.71
CA LEU A 925 -91.84 -20.51 9.48
C LEU A 925 -92.38 -19.75 10.69
N SER A 926 -91.47 -19.17 11.47
CA SER A 926 -91.80 -18.48 12.71
C SER A 926 -91.50 -16.98 12.69
N GLY A 927 -91.18 -16.39 11.53
CA GLY A 927 -91.13 -14.94 11.34
C GLY A 927 -92.53 -14.30 11.27
N SER A 928 -92.63 -13.02 11.61
CA SER A 928 -93.85 -12.21 11.44
C SER A 928 -93.90 -11.55 10.05
N GLY A 929 -95.06 -11.05 9.63
CA GLY A 929 -95.21 -10.40 8.34
C GLY A 929 -95.12 -11.42 7.20
N THR A 930 -94.09 -11.34 6.37
CA THR A 930 -93.95 -12.16 5.15
C THR A 930 -92.81 -13.18 5.27
N PRO A 931 -92.97 -14.27 6.06
CA PRO A 931 -91.88 -15.19 6.38
C PRO A 931 -91.47 -16.12 5.23
N LEU A 932 -92.21 -16.13 4.11
CA LEU A 932 -91.88 -16.85 2.89
C LEU A 932 -92.04 -15.94 1.67
N VAL A 933 -90.93 -15.69 0.99
CA VAL A 933 -90.87 -14.96 -0.28
C VAL A 933 -90.44 -15.94 -1.36
N ASN A 934 -91.31 -16.23 -2.33
CA ASN A 934 -90.99 -17.13 -3.43
C ASN A 934 -90.92 -16.40 -4.77
N ASN A 935 -89.70 -16.23 -5.28
CA ASN A 935 -89.41 -15.71 -6.62
C ASN A 935 -88.93 -16.83 -7.57
N GLY A 936 -88.68 -18.04 -7.07
CA GLY A 936 -88.23 -19.20 -7.83
C GLY A 936 -89.30 -20.30 -7.91
N THR A 937 -88.86 -21.56 -7.88
CA THR A 937 -89.75 -22.72 -7.88
C THR A 937 -89.88 -23.31 -6.47
N PHE A 938 -91.12 -23.50 -6.01
CA PHE A 938 -91.42 -24.11 -4.73
C PHE A 938 -92.03 -25.50 -4.95
N THR A 939 -91.32 -26.54 -4.48
CA THR A 939 -91.76 -27.93 -4.59
C THR A 939 -92.11 -28.47 -3.21
N ALA A 940 -93.41 -28.59 -2.92
CA ALA A 940 -93.88 -29.06 -1.62
C ALA A 940 -93.67 -30.56 -1.39
N SER A 941 -93.71 -31.40 -2.43
CA SER A 941 -93.65 -32.86 -2.30
C SER A 941 -94.65 -33.38 -1.26
N THR A 942 -94.28 -34.24 -0.29
CA THR A 942 -95.21 -34.70 0.78
C THR A 942 -95.06 -33.94 2.11
N SER A 943 -94.52 -32.71 2.07
CA SER A 943 -94.12 -31.92 3.25
C SER A 943 -95.27 -31.33 4.08
N THR A 944 -94.90 -30.74 5.23
CA THR A 944 -95.77 -29.83 5.99
C THR A 944 -95.15 -28.46 6.07
N VAL A 945 -95.85 -27.41 5.63
CA VAL A 945 -95.42 -26.02 5.85
C VAL A 945 -96.23 -25.44 7.00
N SER A 946 -95.54 -25.12 8.09
CA SER A 946 -96.13 -24.62 9.33
C SER A 946 -95.80 -23.14 9.55
N PHE A 947 -96.81 -22.28 9.49
CA PHE A 947 -96.72 -20.88 9.90
C PHE A 947 -97.08 -20.78 11.37
N THR A 948 -96.12 -20.49 12.24
CA THR A 948 -96.28 -20.65 13.71
C THR A 948 -96.18 -19.35 14.50
N ASN A 949 -95.80 -18.22 13.90
CA ASN A 949 -95.68 -16.95 14.63
C ASN A 949 -97.03 -16.52 15.25
N ALA A 950 -96.98 -15.95 16.46
CA ALA A 950 -98.14 -15.46 17.20
C ALA A 950 -98.66 -14.10 16.70
N ALA A 951 -97.82 -13.30 16.05
CA ALA A 951 -98.22 -12.12 15.29
C ALA A 951 -98.79 -12.51 13.91
N SER A 952 -99.32 -11.51 13.19
CA SER A 952 -99.85 -11.70 11.84
C SER A 952 -98.76 -12.22 10.88
N THR A 953 -99.11 -13.20 10.05
CA THR A 953 -98.24 -13.72 8.98
C THR A 953 -98.99 -13.92 7.67
N ASP A 954 -98.31 -13.62 6.58
CA ASP A 954 -98.78 -13.77 5.21
C ASP A 954 -98.51 -15.20 4.72
N ILE A 955 -99.52 -15.80 4.10
CA ILE A 955 -99.43 -17.10 3.42
C ILE A 955 -99.49 -16.83 1.91
N PRO A 956 -98.38 -17.08 1.17
CA PRO A 956 -98.32 -16.78 -0.26
C PRO A 956 -99.16 -17.75 -1.09
N ALA A 957 -99.54 -17.32 -2.30
CA ALA A 957 -100.23 -18.14 -3.29
C ALA A 957 -99.28 -19.20 -3.88
N LEU A 958 -99.12 -20.31 -3.18
CA LEU A 958 -98.30 -21.46 -3.55
C LEU A 958 -99.10 -22.76 -3.42
N ASN A 959 -98.58 -23.83 -4.00
CA ASN A 959 -99.12 -25.17 -3.80
C ASN A 959 -98.44 -25.86 -2.61
N PHE A 960 -99.19 -26.18 -1.57
CA PHE A 960 -98.75 -26.86 -0.36
C PHE A 960 -99.23 -28.32 -0.34
N TYR A 961 -98.51 -29.22 0.34
CA TYR A 961 -99.01 -30.57 0.61
C TYR A 961 -99.83 -30.59 1.89
N ASN A 962 -99.19 -30.42 3.05
CA ASN A 962 -99.90 -30.02 4.28
C ASN A 962 -99.62 -28.55 4.58
N LEU A 963 -100.68 -27.76 4.78
CA LEU A 963 -100.59 -26.38 5.25
C LEU A 963 -101.04 -26.32 6.70
N ASN A 964 -100.15 -25.90 7.59
CA ASN A 964 -100.44 -25.69 9.00
C ASN A 964 -100.37 -24.20 9.36
N GLY A 965 -101.49 -23.64 9.81
CA GLY A 965 -101.61 -22.24 10.22
C GLY A 965 -101.75 -22.02 11.73
N THR A 966 -101.40 -22.99 12.59
CA THR A 966 -101.73 -23.01 14.04
C THR A 966 -101.09 -21.95 14.94
N GLY A 967 -100.56 -20.83 14.43
CA GLY A 967 -100.15 -19.70 15.27
C GLY A 967 -101.23 -18.61 15.36
N GLY A 968 -100.80 -17.34 15.38
CA GLY A 968 -101.68 -16.17 15.48
C GLY A 968 -102.47 -15.82 14.20
N PRO A 969 -102.81 -14.54 13.97
CA PRO A 969 -103.54 -14.12 12.77
C PRO A 969 -102.83 -14.51 11.47
N ARG A 970 -103.58 -14.82 10.41
CA ARG A 970 -103.06 -15.21 9.10
C ARG A 970 -103.67 -14.34 8.01
N VAL A 971 -102.88 -13.98 7.00
CA VAL A 971 -103.32 -13.22 5.83
C VAL A 971 -103.06 -14.08 4.61
N PHE A 972 -104.12 -14.49 3.90
CA PHE A 972 -103.94 -15.15 2.62
C PHE A 972 -103.55 -14.11 1.56
N ALA A 973 -102.78 -14.52 0.55
CA ALA A 973 -102.41 -13.65 -0.56
C ALA A 973 -103.64 -12.93 -1.16
N GLY A 974 -103.49 -11.66 -1.56
CA GLY A 974 -104.61 -10.86 -2.07
C GLY A 974 -105.19 -11.35 -3.41
N SER A 975 -104.48 -12.23 -4.12
CA SER A 975 -104.90 -12.88 -5.37
C SER A 975 -104.05 -14.14 -5.62
N GLY A 976 -104.40 -14.94 -6.63
CA GLY A 976 -103.70 -16.19 -6.97
C GLY A 976 -104.25 -17.42 -6.25
N ILE A 977 -103.67 -18.59 -6.54
CA ILE A 977 -104.14 -19.90 -6.04
C ILE A 977 -103.26 -20.38 -4.87
N ILE A 978 -103.89 -20.66 -3.73
CA ILE A 978 -103.30 -21.39 -2.60
C ILE A 978 -103.75 -22.85 -2.71
N GLY A 979 -102.88 -23.71 -3.22
CA GLY A 979 -103.17 -25.14 -3.38
C GLY A 979 -102.87 -25.92 -2.09
N ILE A 980 -103.68 -26.93 -1.79
CA ILE A 980 -103.50 -27.81 -0.63
C ILE A 980 -103.80 -29.24 -1.07
N ALA A 981 -102.77 -30.11 -1.10
CA ALA A 981 -102.89 -31.46 -1.65
C ALA A 981 -103.16 -32.56 -0.61
N SER A 982 -103.06 -32.26 0.68
CA SER A 982 -103.38 -33.20 1.77
C SER A 982 -104.18 -32.47 2.86
N THR A 983 -103.55 -32.01 3.94
CA THR A 983 -104.28 -31.48 5.10
C THR A 983 -104.12 -29.98 5.24
N PHE A 984 -105.23 -29.28 5.48
CA PHE A 984 -105.22 -27.90 5.97
C PHE A 984 -105.53 -27.87 7.47
N THR A 985 -104.53 -27.59 8.30
CA THR A 985 -104.71 -27.40 9.75
C THR A 985 -104.91 -25.91 10.04
N LYS A 986 -106.17 -25.51 10.20
CA LYS A 986 -106.54 -24.13 10.54
C LYS A 986 -106.14 -23.80 11.99
N GLY A 987 -105.51 -22.65 12.21
CA GLY A 987 -105.23 -22.11 13.55
C GLY A 987 -106.41 -21.37 14.19
N ALA A 988 -106.29 -21.06 15.48
CA ALA A 988 -107.28 -20.26 16.22
C ALA A 988 -107.22 -18.76 15.93
N GLY A 989 -106.14 -18.27 15.32
CA GLY A 989 -106.00 -16.87 14.90
C GLY A 989 -107.01 -16.48 13.81
N ALA A 990 -107.33 -15.19 13.73
CA ALA A 990 -108.19 -14.66 12.68
C ALA A 990 -107.52 -14.77 11.30
N TYR A 991 -108.30 -15.10 10.27
CA TYR A 991 -107.82 -15.14 8.88
C TYR A 991 -108.36 -13.95 8.10
N THR A 992 -107.47 -13.20 7.45
CA THR A 992 -107.82 -12.15 6.48
C THR A 992 -107.77 -12.76 5.09
N VAL A 993 -108.92 -12.76 4.40
CA VAL A 993 -109.10 -13.35 3.07
C VAL A 993 -109.84 -12.33 2.21
N THR A 994 -109.19 -11.79 1.18
CA THR A 994 -109.72 -10.67 0.37
C THR A 994 -109.92 -11.02 -1.10
N GLY A 995 -109.15 -11.95 -1.67
CA GLY A 995 -109.21 -12.25 -3.11
C GLY A 995 -108.51 -13.52 -3.59
N SER A 996 -107.84 -14.30 -2.72
CA SER A 996 -107.23 -15.58 -3.12
C SER A 996 -108.27 -16.67 -3.43
N THR A 997 -107.88 -17.59 -4.32
CA THR A 997 -108.57 -18.87 -4.48
C THR A 997 -107.84 -19.96 -3.69
N VAL A 998 -108.54 -20.70 -2.83
CA VAL A 998 -107.97 -21.91 -2.21
C VAL A 998 -108.37 -23.12 -3.05
N ASN A 999 -107.42 -23.97 -3.43
CA ASN A 999 -107.67 -25.18 -4.20
C ASN A 999 -107.32 -26.43 -3.39
N PHE A 1000 -108.33 -27.22 -2.99
CA PHE A 1000 -108.11 -28.55 -2.43
C PHE A 1000 -107.90 -29.54 -3.59
N ASN A 1001 -106.63 -29.78 -3.94
CA ASN A 1001 -106.20 -30.43 -5.17
C ASN A 1001 -105.61 -31.86 -4.98
N GLY A 1002 -105.80 -32.44 -3.80
CA GLY A 1002 -105.29 -33.76 -3.42
C GLY A 1002 -106.15 -34.94 -3.81
N GLY A 1003 -105.94 -36.06 -3.10
CA GLY A 1003 -106.89 -37.18 -3.01
C GLY A 1003 -108.08 -36.85 -2.09
N ALA A 1004 -108.54 -37.80 -1.28
CA ALA A 1004 -109.58 -37.50 -0.28
C ALA A 1004 -109.08 -36.45 0.73
N GLN A 1005 -109.87 -35.41 0.99
CA GLN A 1005 -109.49 -34.29 1.85
C GLN A 1005 -110.65 -33.78 2.68
N THR A 1006 -110.36 -33.30 3.89
CA THR A 1006 -111.34 -32.60 4.72
C THR A 1006 -111.22 -31.09 4.52
N ILE A 1007 -112.34 -30.44 4.24
CA ILE A 1007 -112.43 -28.98 4.17
C ILE A 1007 -112.83 -28.46 5.58
N PRO A 1008 -111.97 -27.71 6.27
CA PRO A 1008 -112.27 -27.23 7.62
C PRO A 1008 -113.26 -26.06 7.61
N ALA A 1009 -113.92 -25.82 8.74
CA ALA A 1009 -114.78 -24.66 8.95
C ALA A 1009 -114.01 -23.34 8.71
N PHE A 1010 -114.31 -22.66 7.61
CA PHE A 1010 -113.53 -21.54 7.12
C PHE A 1010 -114.32 -20.65 6.16
N THR A 1011 -113.96 -19.37 6.09
CA THR A 1011 -114.47 -18.42 5.10
C THR A 1011 -113.41 -18.23 4.03
N PHE A 1012 -113.59 -18.86 2.88
CA PHE A 1012 -112.76 -18.67 1.71
C PHE A 1012 -113.31 -17.52 0.85
N ASN A 1013 -112.46 -16.87 0.06
CA ASN A 1013 -112.95 -16.01 -1.02
C ASN A 1013 -113.42 -16.91 -2.16
N ASP A 1014 -112.52 -17.49 -2.95
CA ASP A 1014 -112.88 -18.51 -3.93
C ASP A 1014 -112.35 -19.88 -3.51
N LEU A 1015 -113.10 -20.94 -3.82
CA LEU A 1015 -112.76 -22.32 -3.50
C LEU A 1015 -112.78 -23.17 -4.78
N ILE A 1016 -111.66 -23.82 -5.11
CA ILE A 1016 -111.60 -24.85 -6.15
C ILE A 1016 -111.45 -26.22 -5.49
N LEU A 1017 -112.19 -27.20 -5.97
CA LEU A 1017 -112.00 -28.61 -5.67
C LEU A 1017 -111.48 -29.29 -6.92
N SER A 1018 -110.28 -29.85 -6.85
CA SER A 1018 -109.64 -30.55 -7.98
C SER A 1018 -108.92 -31.82 -7.51
N GLY A 1019 -108.26 -32.54 -8.42
CA GLY A 1019 -107.58 -33.80 -8.11
C GLY A 1019 -108.53 -35.00 -8.11
N SER A 1020 -108.55 -35.81 -7.06
CA SER A 1020 -109.39 -37.01 -6.97
C SER A 1020 -109.95 -37.24 -5.57
N GLY A 1021 -110.89 -38.18 -5.41
CA GLY A 1021 -111.46 -38.55 -4.11
C GLY A 1021 -112.46 -37.55 -3.53
N ALA A 1022 -113.05 -37.92 -2.38
CA ALA A 1022 -114.04 -37.08 -1.70
C ALA A 1022 -113.41 -35.89 -1.00
N LYS A 1023 -113.96 -34.70 -1.23
CA LYS A 1023 -113.67 -33.47 -0.47
C LYS A 1023 -114.82 -33.27 0.52
N THR A 1024 -114.60 -33.57 1.78
CA THR A 1024 -115.67 -33.65 2.78
C THR A 1024 -115.71 -32.41 3.67
N ILE A 1025 -116.87 -31.79 3.80
CA ILE A 1025 -117.16 -30.83 4.88
C ILE A 1025 -117.78 -31.62 6.04
N LEU A 1026 -117.14 -31.63 7.21
CA LEU A 1026 -117.60 -32.47 8.32
C LEU A 1026 -118.96 -32.03 8.88
N THR A 1027 -119.68 -32.96 9.52
CA THR A 1027 -120.94 -32.67 10.24
C THR A 1027 -120.75 -31.54 11.25
N ALA A 1028 -121.77 -30.68 11.41
CA ALA A 1028 -121.75 -29.50 12.27
C ALA A 1028 -120.65 -28.46 11.97
N THR A 1029 -120.13 -28.42 10.74
CA THR A 1029 -119.21 -27.36 10.28
C THR A 1029 -119.85 -26.51 9.18
N THR A 1030 -119.52 -25.21 9.17
CA THR A 1030 -119.94 -24.28 8.11
C THR A 1030 -118.72 -23.79 7.36
N VAL A 1031 -118.77 -23.91 6.03
CA VAL A 1031 -117.82 -23.32 5.10
C VAL A 1031 -118.53 -22.23 4.32
N THR A 1032 -117.96 -21.04 4.27
CA THR A 1032 -118.49 -19.92 3.48
C THR A 1032 -117.52 -19.61 2.35
N VAL A 1033 -118.05 -19.37 1.15
CA VAL A 1033 -117.30 -19.04 -0.05
C VAL A 1033 -117.99 -17.90 -0.80
N TYR A 1034 -117.23 -17.07 -1.51
CA TYR A 1034 -117.76 -16.21 -2.56
C TYR A 1034 -118.17 -17.09 -3.74
N SER A 1035 -117.22 -17.78 -4.39
CA SER A 1035 -117.53 -18.77 -5.42
C SER A 1035 -116.86 -20.12 -5.16
N ILE A 1036 -117.46 -21.19 -5.70
CA ILE A 1036 -116.90 -22.54 -5.69
C ILE A 1036 -116.89 -23.13 -7.09
N GLU A 1037 -115.79 -23.79 -7.45
CA GLU A 1037 -115.65 -24.59 -8.67
C GLU A 1037 -115.27 -26.02 -8.29
N ILE A 1038 -115.97 -27.00 -8.84
CA ILE A 1038 -115.66 -28.42 -8.69
C ILE A 1038 -115.24 -28.92 -10.06
N GLN A 1039 -113.97 -29.28 -10.21
CA GLN A 1039 -113.43 -29.79 -11.47
C GLN A 1039 -113.75 -31.28 -11.64
N ASP A 1040 -113.46 -31.83 -12.82
CA ASP A 1040 -113.63 -33.26 -13.08
C ASP A 1040 -112.69 -34.11 -12.22
N GLY A 1041 -113.24 -35.10 -11.51
CA GLY A 1041 -112.48 -36.03 -10.65
C GLY A 1041 -112.91 -36.08 -9.18
N PRO A 1042 -112.88 -34.96 -8.41
CA PRO A 1042 -113.32 -34.94 -7.02
C PRO A 1042 -114.85 -34.95 -6.87
N SER A 1043 -115.33 -35.40 -5.71
CA SER A 1043 -116.73 -35.22 -5.28
C SER A 1043 -116.79 -34.40 -4.01
N LEU A 1044 -117.72 -33.45 -3.91
CA LEU A 1044 -118.00 -32.74 -2.66
C LEU A 1044 -118.97 -33.57 -1.80
N ASP A 1045 -118.56 -33.92 -0.59
CA ASP A 1045 -119.39 -34.65 0.38
C ASP A 1045 -119.81 -33.71 1.53
N LEU A 1046 -121.12 -33.69 1.81
CA LEU A 1046 -121.78 -32.84 2.81
C LEU A 1046 -122.61 -33.69 3.78
N PRO A 1047 -121.98 -34.53 4.61
CA PRO A 1047 -122.70 -35.42 5.51
C PRO A 1047 -123.47 -34.66 6.60
N GLY A 1048 -124.70 -35.12 6.88
CA GLY A 1048 -125.53 -34.67 8.00
C GLY A 1048 -125.81 -33.16 8.01
N THR A 1049 -125.32 -32.46 9.03
CA THR A 1049 -125.54 -31.01 9.25
C THR A 1049 -124.39 -30.13 8.70
N ALA A 1050 -123.57 -30.64 7.79
CA ALA A 1050 -122.56 -29.84 7.10
C ALA A 1050 -123.22 -28.75 6.23
N LEU A 1051 -122.69 -27.52 6.27
CA LEU A 1051 -123.24 -26.38 5.53
C LEU A 1051 -122.18 -25.74 4.62
N LEU A 1052 -122.51 -25.56 3.35
CA LEU A 1052 -121.77 -24.76 2.38
C LEU A 1052 -122.60 -23.52 2.02
N ASN A 1053 -122.11 -22.34 2.42
CA ASN A 1053 -122.73 -21.05 2.09
C ASN A 1053 -121.99 -20.39 0.93
N ILE A 1054 -122.65 -20.29 -0.22
CA ILE A 1054 -122.13 -19.61 -1.41
C ILE A 1054 -122.75 -18.22 -1.47
N THR A 1055 -121.91 -17.19 -1.55
CA THR A 1055 -122.33 -15.78 -1.42
C THR A 1055 -122.25 -14.98 -2.73
N LYS A 1056 -121.65 -15.55 -3.78
CA LYS A 1056 -121.80 -15.05 -5.15
C LYS A 1056 -123.25 -15.33 -5.62
N PRO A 1057 -123.99 -14.31 -6.05
CA PRO A 1057 -125.39 -14.43 -6.46
C PRO A 1057 -125.57 -15.30 -7.71
#